data_AF-A0A8J2UMB9-F1
#
_entry.id   AF-A0A8J2UMB9-F1
#
_cell.length_a   1.000
_cell.length_b   1.000
_cell.length_c   1.000
_cell.angle_alpha   90.00
_cell.angle_beta   90.00
_cell.angle_gamma   90.00
#
_symmetry.space_group_name_H-M   'P 1'
#
loop_
_entity.id
_entity.type
_entity.pdbx_description
1 polymer ?
#
loop_
_entity_poly.entity_id
_entity_poly.type
_entity_poly.pdbx_seq_one_letter_code
_entity_poly.pdbx_strand_id
1 'polypeptide(L)'
;MRKVSIRSVPAIALSLCALCAHAMQEIVLEAEPLHLAGCIANASDMTVVPTTLTAAVDEDAFYQGGYRRARYGGTLRKLEPDGSGAWHERWEAADRLAKRATARRLYTSDDAGRLRALEWQSLPLPQRQLLDRSSATGAPDGLGEQRLAWLHGERSGEQQNGGPFASRDSLLGAIVHGVPTVVPAPSGNGLPALRQAFVNAHRHRSAIVYVGAADGMLHGFDAINGDEVFAYLPHAVFDRLPALAADPRAALLTIDGGVAAADAMVGGQWRTVVAVGMGRGAQGVVALDVSAPERFGDAENPIWEFTDRDDADIGNVIGMPAIVRLRRAGNMGEWEEGHFVVVASGINNRRQDGHVSMTGANALFLLSLDRKRGEPWQQGVNYHKLVVPPGDPGGVDGMLELAVVQGVGPLTDRVYAADLQGNLWRFDLSQGAPWKDAGVNPRQPLFVAATAAGQRQAVTQKPAVVHAPGGGYVVLFGTGKYLERSDLSADRFAWQSFYAVLDRGNDVALARDDLVERLPTGSGAGESMETVQNEAAPAPFGPGRHGWYIDFPDSAKTGERVVSASTLADSSIVFHTLQPAAQACQPALAKLRALDSLTGKAANGGATVFPLMATMPYPIAVKTVRQTDAPTDAFGKRHPQPTIEVIGSDSSIPWRLRLNDPAAASGRMGWRELLNWHELRNVAGAK
;
A
#
# COMPACT_ATOMS: atom_id res chain seq x y z
N MET A 1 3.57 42.53 65.86
CA MET A 1 2.22 42.96 65.43
C MET A 1 2.20 43.11 63.91
N ARG A 2 1.07 42.71 63.30
CA ARG A 2 0.57 43.01 61.95
C ARG A 2 1.17 42.28 60.73
N LYS A 3 0.24 41.55 60.08
CA LYS A 3 0.20 41.12 58.67
C LYS A 3 0.51 42.28 57.71
N VAL A 4 1.16 41.97 56.58
CA VAL A 4 0.97 42.67 55.31
C VAL A 4 0.81 41.65 54.18
N SER A 5 -0.25 41.87 53.40
CA SER A 5 -0.72 41.13 52.23
C SER A 5 0.15 41.47 51.00
N ILE A 6 0.46 40.46 50.17
CA ILE A 6 1.04 40.67 48.84
C ILE A 6 -0.08 40.54 47.80
N ARG A 7 -0.31 41.66 47.10
CA ARG A 7 -1.21 41.83 45.96
C ARG A 7 -0.63 41.17 44.70
N SER A 8 -1.50 40.45 44.00
CA SER A 8 -1.64 40.29 42.53
C SER A 8 -0.51 40.77 41.60
N VAL A 9 -0.01 39.84 40.76
CA VAL A 9 0.72 40.10 39.50
C VAL A 9 -0.22 39.78 38.32
N PRO A 10 -0.38 40.65 37.30
CA PRO A 10 -1.32 40.43 36.21
C PRO A 10 -0.72 39.73 34.98
N ALA A 11 -1.53 38.86 34.36
CA ALA A 11 -1.69 38.64 32.92
C ALA A 11 -0.47 38.78 31.99
N ILE A 12 0.46 37.82 31.99
CA ILE A 12 1.40 37.56 30.87
C ILE A 12 1.37 36.08 30.40
N ALA A 13 0.52 35.23 30.98
CA ALA A 13 0.47 33.79 30.64
C ALA A 13 -0.56 33.40 29.56
N LEU A 14 -1.41 34.32 29.08
CA LEU A 14 -2.49 33.98 28.13
C LEU A 14 -2.25 34.40 26.67
N SER A 15 -1.12 35.04 26.34
CA SER A 15 -0.84 35.50 24.96
C SER A 15 0.15 34.63 24.17
N LEU A 16 0.70 33.55 24.75
CA LEU A 16 1.58 32.62 24.03
C LEU A 16 0.84 31.42 23.39
N CYS A 17 -0.47 31.26 23.62
CA CYS A 17 -1.24 30.13 23.10
C CYS A 17 -2.03 30.43 21.80
N ALA A 18 -2.04 31.68 21.33
CA ALA A 18 -2.81 32.09 20.16
C ALA A 18 -2.03 32.01 18.82
N LEU A 19 -0.71 31.73 18.86
CA LEU A 19 0.14 31.56 17.68
C LEU A 19 0.42 30.10 17.29
N CYS A 20 0.04 29.12 18.13
CA CYS A 20 0.16 27.68 17.83
C CYS A 20 -1.11 27.07 17.21
N ALA A 21 -2.20 27.83 17.08
CA ALA A 21 -3.41 27.39 16.41
C ALA A 21 -3.38 27.76 14.92
N HIS A 22 -2.32 27.37 14.20
CA HIS A 22 -2.55 27.05 12.79
C HIS A 22 -3.43 25.81 12.82
N ALA A 23 -4.67 25.91 12.33
CA ALA A 23 -5.55 24.76 12.17
C ALA A 23 -4.80 23.74 11.30
N MET A 24 -4.17 22.76 11.94
CA MET A 24 -3.34 21.77 11.27
C MET A 24 -4.28 20.90 10.44
N GLN A 25 -4.05 20.87 9.13
CA GLN A 25 -4.93 20.15 8.20
C GLN A 25 -4.78 18.64 8.42
N GLU A 26 -5.73 18.03 9.13
CA GLU A 26 -5.95 16.59 9.11
C GLU A 26 -6.64 16.21 7.79
N ILE A 27 -6.20 15.12 7.16
CA ILE A 27 -6.91 14.54 6.03
C ILE A 27 -8.09 13.75 6.56
N VAL A 28 -9.29 14.16 6.20
CA VAL A 28 -10.50 13.36 6.44
C VAL A 28 -10.49 12.19 5.46
N LEU A 29 -9.93 11.07 5.90
CA LEU A 29 -9.88 9.83 5.13
C LEU A 29 -11.30 9.36 4.84
N GLU A 30 -11.74 9.50 3.58
CA GLU A 30 -13.02 8.97 3.16
C GLU A 30 -12.91 7.45 3.06
N ALA A 31 -13.83 6.78 3.73
CA ALA A 31 -13.88 5.33 3.70
C ALA A 31 -14.80 4.79 2.60
N GLU A 32 -15.65 5.62 2.00
CA GLU A 32 -16.23 5.33 0.68
C GLU A 32 -15.27 5.75 -0.44
N PRO A 33 -15.36 5.12 -1.62
CA PRO A 33 -14.81 5.67 -2.85
C PRO A 33 -15.28 7.11 -3.04
N LEU A 34 -14.34 8.05 -3.23
CA LEU A 34 -14.66 9.49 -3.29
C LEU A 34 -15.74 9.85 -4.32
N HIS A 35 -15.72 9.22 -5.49
CA HIS A 35 -16.72 9.47 -6.54
C HIS A 35 -18.15 8.99 -6.16
N LEU A 36 -18.28 8.16 -5.13
CA LEU A 36 -19.57 7.67 -4.62
C LEU A 36 -20.02 8.38 -3.34
N ALA A 37 -19.15 9.18 -2.72
CA ALA A 37 -19.43 9.84 -1.47
C ALA A 37 -20.69 10.72 -1.59
N GLY A 38 -21.71 10.41 -0.78
CA GLY A 38 -22.96 11.16 -0.73
C GLY A 38 -24.03 10.76 -1.76
N CYS A 39 -23.82 9.71 -2.55
CA CYS A 39 -24.86 9.17 -3.44
C CYS A 39 -25.91 8.37 -2.65
N ILE A 40 -27.19 8.60 -2.92
CA ILE A 40 -28.30 7.81 -2.36
C ILE A 40 -28.35 6.46 -3.09
N ALA A 41 -28.10 5.36 -2.38
CA ALA A 41 -28.31 4.02 -2.91
C ALA A 41 -29.77 3.60 -2.64
N ASN A 42 -30.55 3.30 -3.69
CA ASN A 42 -31.88 2.72 -3.51
C ASN A 42 -31.76 1.26 -3.03
N ALA A 43 -32.67 0.81 -2.17
CA ALA A 43 -32.64 -0.56 -1.60
C ALA A 43 -32.78 -1.69 -2.64
N SER A 44 -33.23 -1.37 -3.86
CA SER A 44 -33.31 -2.28 -5.00
C SER A 44 -32.10 -2.23 -5.93
N ASP A 45 -31.19 -1.27 -5.74
CA ASP A 45 -29.93 -1.23 -6.48
C ASP A 45 -29.01 -2.28 -5.87
N MET A 46 -29.04 -3.48 -6.45
CA MET A 46 -27.87 -4.34 -6.49
C MET A 46 -26.83 -3.65 -7.39
N THR A 47 -26.33 -2.49 -6.95
CA THR A 47 -25.06 -2.00 -7.44
C THR A 47 -24.02 -2.96 -6.88
N VAL A 48 -23.76 -4.02 -7.65
CA VAL A 48 -22.38 -4.40 -7.88
C VAL A 48 -21.78 -3.15 -8.54
N VAL A 49 -21.44 -2.16 -7.72
CA VAL A 49 -20.44 -1.19 -8.15
C VAL A 49 -19.26 -2.08 -8.50
N PRO A 50 -18.60 -1.89 -9.64
CA PRO A 50 -17.26 -2.39 -9.83
C PRO A 50 -16.43 -1.72 -8.74
N THR A 51 -16.42 -2.40 -7.60
CA THR A 51 -15.26 -2.72 -6.83
C THR A 51 -14.09 -1.82 -7.15
N THR A 52 -13.63 -1.11 -6.14
CA THR A 52 -12.21 -1.03 -5.84
C THR A 52 -11.55 -2.35 -6.22
N LEU A 53 -11.14 -2.45 -7.48
CA LEU A 53 -10.42 -3.62 -7.91
C LEU A 53 -9.17 -3.59 -7.08
N THR A 54 -8.91 -4.65 -6.36
CA THR A 54 -7.53 -4.96 -6.11
C THR A 54 -7.30 -6.40 -6.50
N ALA A 55 -6.39 -6.56 -7.45
CA ALA A 55 -6.08 -7.83 -8.07
C ALA A 55 -4.69 -8.28 -7.64
N ALA A 56 -4.62 -9.47 -7.10
CA ALA A 56 -3.42 -10.29 -7.18
C ALA A 56 -3.59 -11.26 -8.35
N VAL A 57 -2.56 -11.40 -9.17
CA VAL A 57 -2.49 -12.45 -10.19
C VAL A 57 -1.59 -13.54 -9.65
N ASP A 58 -2.17 -14.71 -9.43
CA ASP A 58 -1.44 -15.99 -9.44
C ASP A 58 -1.65 -16.61 -10.84
N GLU A 59 -0.82 -17.55 -11.28
CA GLU A 59 -0.55 -17.88 -12.69
C GLU A 59 -1.77 -17.87 -13.65
N ASP A 60 -2.98 -18.24 -13.17
CA ASP A 60 -4.27 -18.16 -13.88
C ASP A 60 -5.49 -17.64 -13.08
N ALA A 61 -5.33 -16.96 -11.94
CA ALA A 61 -6.46 -16.50 -11.12
C ALA A 61 -6.43 -14.99 -10.82
N PHE A 62 -7.62 -14.42 -10.74
CA PHE A 62 -7.85 -13.01 -10.43
C PHE A 62 -8.77 -12.88 -9.23
N TYR A 63 -8.29 -12.20 -8.18
CA TYR A 63 -9.07 -11.93 -6.97
C TYR A 63 -9.68 -10.53 -7.05
N GLN A 64 -10.95 -10.40 -6.68
CA GLN A 64 -11.67 -9.13 -6.73
C GLN A 64 -12.45 -8.91 -5.43
N GLY A 65 -11.98 -7.97 -4.61
CA GLY A 65 -12.69 -7.48 -3.42
C GLY A 65 -13.73 -6.42 -3.77
N GLY A 66 -14.79 -6.30 -2.97
CA GLY A 66 -15.92 -5.41 -3.23
C GLY A 66 -16.91 -5.21 -2.11
N TYR A 67 -17.99 -4.48 -2.40
CA TYR A 67 -19.10 -4.29 -1.47
C TYR A 67 -20.43 -3.89 -2.12
N ARG A 68 -21.53 -4.15 -1.38
CA ARG A 68 -22.90 -3.75 -1.68
C ARG A 68 -23.26 -2.50 -0.89
N ARG A 69 -23.59 -1.40 -1.57
CA ARG A 69 -23.79 -0.07 -0.93
C ARG A 69 -24.96 0.00 0.05
N ALA A 70 -26.00 -0.80 -0.18
CA ALA A 70 -27.25 -0.74 0.59
C ALA A 70 -27.11 -1.19 2.06
N ARG A 71 -26.09 -1.98 2.41
CA ARG A 71 -25.81 -2.38 3.80
C ARG A 71 -24.31 -2.52 4.11
N TYR A 72 -23.44 -2.13 3.17
CA TYR A 72 -21.99 -2.26 3.28
C TYR A 72 -21.49 -3.70 3.47
N GLY A 73 -22.24 -4.68 2.94
CA GLY A 73 -21.78 -6.05 2.89
C GLY A 73 -20.69 -6.24 1.85
N GLY A 74 -19.57 -6.81 2.24
CA GLY A 74 -18.44 -7.11 1.37
C GLY A 74 -18.66 -8.32 0.48
N THR A 75 -17.83 -8.37 -0.56
CA THR A 75 -17.70 -9.50 -1.49
C THR A 75 -16.23 -9.74 -1.79
N LEU A 76 -15.81 -10.99 -1.93
CA LEU A 76 -14.48 -11.35 -2.46
C LEU A 76 -14.65 -12.51 -3.44
N ARG A 77 -14.32 -12.27 -4.70
CA ARG A 77 -14.45 -13.24 -5.79
C ARG A 77 -13.10 -13.77 -6.23
N LYS A 78 -13.04 -15.06 -6.55
CA LYS A 78 -11.97 -15.62 -7.39
C LYS A 78 -12.52 -15.87 -8.77
N LEU A 79 -11.88 -15.27 -9.76
CA LEU A 79 -12.18 -15.44 -11.17
C LEU A 79 -11.03 -16.20 -11.85
N GLU A 80 -11.35 -17.14 -12.73
CA GLU A 80 -10.38 -17.87 -13.55
C GLU A 80 -10.80 -17.80 -15.02
N PRO A 81 -9.86 -17.77 -15.98
CA PRO A 81 -10.20 -17.78 -17.38
C PRO A 81 -10.62 -19.17 -17.85
N ASP A 82 -11.59 -19.26 -18.76
CA ASP A 82 -12.04 -20.54 -19.35
C ASP A 82 -11.25 -20.97 -20.59
N GLY A 83 -10.14 -20.31 -20.90
CA GLY A 83 -9.36 -20.54 -22.12
C GLY A 83 -9.96 -19.90 -23.39
N SER A 84 -11.20 -19.40 -23.37
CA SER A 84 -11.78 -18.60 -24.46
C SER A 84 -11.44 -17.11 -24.36
N GLY A 85 -10.84 -16.70 -23.23
CA GLY A 85 -10.58 -15.31 -22.88
C GLY A 85 -11.64 -14.69 -21.96
N ALA A 86 -12.74 -15.41 -21.72
CA ALA A 86 -13.74 -15.04 -20.72
C ALA A 86 -13.31 -15.47 -19.31
N TRP A 87 -13.82 -14.77 -18.30
CA TRP A 87 -13.56 -15.04 -16.88
C TRP A 87 -14.81 -15.62 -16.21
N HIS A 88 -14.62 -16.62 -15.35
CA HIS A 88 -15.70 -17.26 -14.61
C HIS A 88 -15.42 -17.21 -13.11
N GLU A 89 -16.46 -16.93 -12.34
CA GLU A 89 -16.40 -17.00 -10.88
C GLU A 89 -16.27 -18.45 -10.43
N ARG A 90 -15.26 -18.74 -9.62
CA ARG A 90 -15.04 -20.04 -8.97
C ARG A 90 -15.69 -20.10 -7.61
N TRP A 91 -15.58 -19.01 -6.86
CA TRP A 91 -16.21 -18.83 -5.57
C TRP A 91 -16.34 -17.35 -5.23
N GLU A 92 -17.27 -17.07 -4.32
CA GLU A 92 -17.46 -15.77 -3.67
C GLU A 92 -17.46 -16.00 -2.15
N ALA A 93 -16.56 -15.32 -1.45
CA ALA A 93 -16.26 -15.60 -0.05
C ALA A 93 -17.40 -15.22 0.91
N ALA A 94 -18.16 -14.16 0.62
CA ALA A 94 -19.30 -13.80 1.48
C ALA A 94 -20.42 -14.86 1.43
N ASP A 95 -20.67 -15.45 0.26
CA ASP A 95 -21.59 -16.56 0.07
C ASP A 95 -21.11 -17.84 0.78
N ARG A 96 -19.80 -18.11 0.76
CA ARG A 96 -19.18 -19.20 1.53
C ARG A 96 -19.34 -18.96 3.03
N LEU A 97 -19.02 -17.75 3.50
CA LEU A 97 -19.10 -17.36 4.90
C LEU A 97 -20.53 -17.40 5.45
N ALA A 98 -21.54 -17.11 4.61
CA ALA A 98 -22.95 -17.20 4.95
C ALA A 98 -23.46 -18.65 5.06
N LYS A 99 -22.85 -19.59 4.31
CA LYS A 99 -23.24 -21.02 4.27
C LYS A 99 -22.35 -21.91 5.14
N ARG A 100 -21.47 -21.32 5.94
CA ARG A 100 -20.51 -22.08 6.76
C ARG A 100 -21.19 -23.06 7.70
N ALA A 101 -20.57 -24.22 7.90
CA ALA A 101 -21.03 -25.24 8.84
C ALA A 101 -20.46 -25.05 10.26
N THR A 102 -19.36 -24.29 10.39
CA THR A 102 -18.62 -24.09 11.64
C THR A 102 -18.69 -22.64 12.11
N ALA A 103 -18.43 -22.41 13.40
CA ALA A 103 -18.28 -21.07 13.95
C ALA A 103 -17.06 -20.34 13.34
N ARG A 104 -17.13 -19.01 13.24
CA ARG A 104 -16.00 -18.20 12.76
C ARG A 104 -14.85 -18.27 13.77
N ARG A 105 -13.63 -18.23 13.26
CA ARG A 105 -12.42 -18.20 14.08
C ARG A 105 -11.86 -16.78 14.09
N LEU A 106 -12.37 -16.00 15.03
CA LEU A 106 -12.04 -14.59 15.18
C LEU A 106 -11.03 -14.42 16.32
N TYR A 107 -9.98 -13.64 16.07
CA TYR A 107 -8.90 -13.40 17.03
C TYR A 107 -8.60 -11.91 17.15
N THR A 108 -8.02 -11.53 18.29
CA THR A 108 -7.52 -10.18 18.57
C THR A 108 -6.30 -10.25 19.48
N SER A 109 -5.67 -9.12 19.78
CA SER A 109 -4.66 -9.02 20.83
C SER A 109 -5.23 -8.35 22.09
N ASP A 110 -4.67 -8.67 23.26
CA ASP A 110 -4.88 -7.90 24.49
C ASP A 110 -3.83 -6.79 24.66
N ASP A 111 -3.97 -5.96 25.70
CA ASP A 111 -3.04 -4.84 25.98
C ASP A 111 -1.58 -5.30 26.22
N ALA A 112 -1.36 -6.58 26.53
CA ALA A 112 -0.03 -7.18 26.66
C ALA A 112 0.48 -7.78 25.33
N GLY A 113 -0.25 -7.57 24.24
CA GLY A 113 0.05 -8.09 22.91
C GLY A 113 -0.14 -9.60 22.79
N ARG A 114 -0.97 -10.25 23.62
CA ARG A 114 -1.22 -11.71 23.58
C ARG A 114 -2.46 -12.04 22.75
N LEU A 115 -2.41 -13.09 21.95
CA LEU A 115 -3.57 -13.56 21.20
C LEU A 115 -4.73 -13.91 22.12
N ARG A 116 -5.92 -13.47 21.76
CA ARG A 116 -7.19 -13.87 22.35
C ARG A 116 -8.12 -14.33 21.24
N ALA A 117 -8.86 -15.41 21.49
CA ALA A 117 -10.09 -15.64 20.76
C ALA A 117 -11.02 -14.46 21.03
N LEU A 118 -11.71 -13.97 20.00
CA LEU A 118 -12.64 -12.85 20.10
C LEU A 118 -13.96 -13.34 20.72
N GLU A 119 -13.87 -13.87 21.94
CA GLU A 119 -14.95 -14.48 22.72
C GLU A 119 -15.08 -13.77 24.06
N TRP A 120 -16.30 -13.57 24.55
CA TRP A 120 -16.55 -12.69 25.70
C TRP A 120 -15.77 -13.12 26.95
N GLN A 121 -15.65 -14.43 27.19
CA GLN A 121 -14.92 -14.97 28.33
C GLN A 121 -13.40 -14.91 28.17
N SER A 122 -12.91 -14.80 26.92
CA SER A 122 -11.47 -14.70 26.62
C SER A 122 -10.96 -13.26 26.72
N LEU A 123 -11.85 -12.26 26.60
CA LEU A 123 -11.47 -10.86 26.61
C LEU A 123 -11.22 -10.33 28.04
N PRO A 124 -10.12 -9.58 28.27
CA PRO A 124 -9.88 -8.90 29.53
C PRO A 124 -10.92 -7.79 29.77
N LEU A 125 -11.06 -7.39 31.04
CA LEU A 125 -12.07 -6.42 31.47
C LEU A 125 -12.02 -5.09 30.69
N PRO A 126 -10.86 -4.46 30.41
CA PRO A 126 -10.81 -3.21 29.65
C PRO A 126 -11.43 -3.33 28.25
N GLN A 127 -11.15 -4.41 27.52
CA GLN A 127 -11.72 -4.66 26.21
C GLN A 127 -13.24 -4.91 26.26
N ARG A 128 -13.70 -5.67 27.27
CA ARG A 128 -15.15 -5.85 27.49
C ARG A 128 -15.86 -4.54 27.77
N GLN A 129 -15.23 -3.63 28.53
CA GLN A 129 -15.76 -2.30 28.81
C GLN A 129 -15.78 -1.37 27.60
N LEU A 130 -14.92 -1.58 26.59
CA LEU A 130 -14.99 -0.84 25.32
C LEU A 130 -16.17 -1.32 24.47
N LEU A 131 -16.41 -2.63 24.44
CA LEU A 131 -17.56 -3.21 23.75
C LEU A 131 -18.88 -2.87 24.42
N ASP A 132 -18.91 -2.73 25.74
CA ASP A 132 -20.13 -2.48 26.51
C ASP A 132 -20.42 -0.98 26.64
N ARG A 133 -20.50 -0.28 25.51
CA ARG A 133 -20.82 1.16 25.45
C ARG A 133 -21.79 1.47 24.32
N SER A 134 -22.64 2.45 24.54
CA SER A 134 -23.44 3.05 23.48
C SER A 134 -22.57 3.95 22.60
N SER A 135 -22.66 3.78 21.29
CA SER A 135 -22.00 4.68 20.33
C SER A 135 -22.56 6.11 20.36
N ALA A 136 -23.80 6.29 20.84
CA ALA A 136 -24.45 7.59 20.90
C ALA A 136 -24.10 8.39 22.17
N THR A 137 -23.93 7.72 23.31
CA THR A 137 -23.74 8.38 24.61
C THR A 137 -22.40 8.08 25.27
N GLY A 138 -21.67 7.05 24.81
CA GLY A 138 -20.45 6.55 25.45
C GLY A 138 -20.68 5.81 26.78
N ALA A 139 -21.93 5.77 27.28
CA ALA A 139 -22.27 5.14 28.55
C ALA A 139 -22.45 3.61 28.40
N PRO A 140 -22.26 2.83 29.48
CA PRO A 140 -22.52 1.39 29.46
C PRO A 140 -23.97 1.05 29.12
N ASP A 141 -24.18 0.03 28.28
CA ASP A 141 -25.51 -0.39 27.83
C ASP A 141 -25.81 -1.89 27.94
N GLY A 142 -24.87 -2.69 28.45
CA GLY A 142 -25.07 -4.12 28.68
C GLY A 142 -25.10 -4.98 27.41
N LEU A 143 -24.77 -4.41 26.23
CA LEU A 143 -24.86 -5.09 24.94
C LEU A 143 -23.52 -5.67 24.46
N GLY A 144 -22.44 -5.57 25.26
CA GLY A 144 -21.10 -5.99 24.85
C GLY A 144 -20.99 -7.43 24.33
N GLU A 145 -21.55 -8.41 25.04
CA GLU A 145 -21.53 -9.83 24.62
C GLU A 145 -22.35 -10.06 23.34
N GLN A 146 -23.50 -9.37 23.21
CA GLN A 146 -24.36 -9.46 22.04
C GLN A 146 -23.73 -8.81 20.80
N ARG A 147 -22.96 -7.73 20.97
CA ARG A 147 -22.14 -7.14 19.89
C ARG A 147 -21.10 -8.12 19.39
N LEU A 148 -20.49 -8.88 20.29
CA LEU A 148 -19.52 -9.90 19.92
C LEU A 148 -20.19 -11.05 19.15
N ALA A 149 -21.35 -11.51 19.62
CA ALA A 149 -22.16 -12.48 18.89
C ALA A 149 -22.53 -11.96 17.49
N TRP A 150 -22.90 -10.68 17.37
CA TRP A 150 -23.15 -10.04 16.08
C TRP A 150 -21.91 -10.08 15.18
N LEU A 151 -20.71 -9.74 15.66
CA LEU A 151 -19.45 -9.86 14.90
C LEU A 151 -19.18 -11.29 14.43
N HIS A 152 -19.48 -12.29 15.25
CA HIS A 152 -19.43 -13.72 14.89
C HIS A 152 -20.50 -14.13 13.87
N GLY A 153 -21.49 -13.28 13.62
CA GLY A 153 -22.50 -13.46 12.59
C GLY A 153 -23.88 -13.86 13.12
N GLU A 154 -24.14 -13.73 14.42
CA GLU A 154 -25.48 -13.83 14.98
C GLU A 154 -26.35 -12.70 14.43
N ARG A 155 -27.57 -13.04 13.98
CA ARG A 155 -28.47 -12.11 13.28
C ARG A 155 -29.72 -11.76 14.08
N SER A 156 -30.03 -12.49 15.15
CA SER A 156 -31.23 -12.24 15.97
C SER A 156 -31.29 -10.83 16.58
N GLY A 157 -30.15 -10.21 16.89
CA GLY A 157 -30.07 -8.84 17.41
C GLY A 157 -30.07 -7.72 16.36
N GLU A 158 -30.28 -8.03 15.08
CA GLU A 158 -30.28 -7.02 14.00
C GLU A 158 -31.59 -6.20 13.97
N GLN A 159 -31.53 -4.94 13.54
CA GLN A 159 -32.66 -4.00 13.43
C GLN A 159 -33.85 -4.56 12.64
N GLN A 160 -33.60 -5.36 11.59
CA GLN A 160 -34.64 -6.03 10.81
C GLN A 160 -35.45 -7.04 11.65
N ASN A 161 -34.87 -7.51 12.76
CA ASN A 161 -35.48 -8.41 13.74
C ASN A 161 -35.91 -7.66 15.02
N GLY A 162 -35.86 -6.32 15.01
CA GLY A 162 -36.22 -5.47 16.16
C GLY A 162 -35.09 -5.25 17.18
N GLY A 163 -33.85 -5.67 16.88
CA GLY A 163 -32.70 -5.49 17.76
C GLY A 163 -31.90 -4.19 17.53
N PRO A 164 -30.88 -3.92 18.35
CA PRO A 164 -30.11 -2.67 18.29
C PRO A 164 -29.00 -2.65 17.23
N PHE A 165 -28.63 -3.79 16.65
CA PHE A 165 -27.48 -3.89 15.76
C PHE A 165 -27.84 -3.67 14.29
N ALA A 166 -26.91 -3.15 13.51
CA ALA A 166 -27.10 -2.93 12.10
C ALA A 166 -27.46 -4.23 11.36
N SER A 167 -28.47 -4.12 10.51
CA SER A 167 -28.91 -5.24 9.66
C SER A 167 -27.97 -5.42 8.48
N ARG A 168 -27.49 -6.65 8.26
CA ARG A 168 -26.47 -6.97 7.26
C ARG A 168 -27.02 -7.83 6.14
N ASP A 169 -26.53 -7.60 4.93
CA ASP A 169 -26.68 -8.53 3.79
C ASP A 169 -25.51 -9.52 3.69
N SER A 170 -24.30 -9.13 4.14
CA SER A 170 -23.10 -9.97 4.20
C SER A 170 -22.49 -10.00 5.60
N LEU A 171 -21.83 -11.10 5.95
CA LEU A 171 -21.04 -11.20 7.20
C LEU A 171 -19.60 -10.70 7.02
N LEU A 172 -19.15 -10.59 5.78
CA LEU A 172 -17.89 -9.95 5.41
C LEU A 172 -18.15 -8.43 5.33
N GLY A 173 -17.34 -7.62 6.00
CA GLY A 173 -17.38 -6.16 5.85
C GLY A 173 -16.99 -5.72 4.43
N ALA A 174 -17.39 -4.52 4.03
CA ALA A 174 -17.04 -3.96 2.73
C ALA A 174 -15.53 -3.99 2.47
N ILE A 175 -15.10 -4.59 1.35
CA ILE A 175 -13.72 -4.44 0.87
C ILE A 175 -13.73 -3.22 -0.05
N VAL A 176 -13.42 -2.07 0.55
CA VAL A 176 -13.24 -0.82 -0.19
C VAL A 176 -11.80 -0.77 -0.66
N HIS A 177 -10.86 -0.10 0.01
CA HIS A 177 -9.50 0.03 -0.52
C HIS A 177 -8.57 -1.18 -0.25
N GLY A 178 -9.10 -2.24 0.38
CA GLY A 178 -8.33 -3.42 0.76
C GLY A 178 -7.83 -4.22 -0.45
N VAL A 179 -6.56 -4.62 -0.39
CA VAL A 179 -5.83 -5.31 -1.46
C VAL A 179 -5.78 -6.83 -1.18
N PRO A 180 -6.54 -7.71 -1.86
CA PRO A 180 -6.38 -9.15 -1.74
C PRO A 180 -4.95 -9.56 -2.10
N THR A 181 -4.29 -10.24 -1.17
CA THR A 181 -2.91 -10.67 -1.29
C THR A 181 -2.83 -12.18 -1.10
N VAL A 182 -2.41 -12.89 -2.15
CA VAL A 182 -2.24 -14.34 -2.12
C VAL A 182 -0.91 -14.69 -1.47
N VAL A 183 -0.94 -15.54 -0.45
CA VAL A 183 0.24 -16.03 0.25
C VAL A 183 0.33 -17.55 0.05
N PRO A 184 1.11 -18.00 -0.95
CA PRO A 184 1.26 -19.41 -1.26
C PRO A 184 2.08 -20.13 -0.19
N ALA A 185 2.14 -21.46 -0.24
CA ALA A 185 3.06 -22.24 0.58
C ALA A 185 4.52 -21.77 0.37
N PRO A 186 5.37 -21.79 1.42
CA PRO A 186 6.78 -21.47 1.26
C PRO A 186 7.43 -22.44 0.29
N SER A 187 8.30 -21.92 -0.58
CA SER A 187 8.93 -22.68 -1.66
C SER A 187 10.41 -22.28 -1.84
N GLY A 188 11.17 -23.14 -2.51
CA GLY A 188 12.58 -22.91 -2.84
C GLY A 188 13.46 -24.14 -2.61
N ASN A 189 14.55 -24.21 -3.37
CA ASN A 189 15.54 -25.29 -3.34
C ASN A 189 16.94 -24.73 -3.10
N GLY A 190 17.82 -25.51 -2.46
CA GLY A 190 19.20 -25.11 -2.20
C GLY A 190 19.31 -23.97 -1.18
N LEU A 191 18.30 -23.82 -0.31
CA LEU A 191 18.29 -22.79 0.73
C LEU A 191 19.17 -23.20 1.92
N PRO A 192 19.61 -22.25 2.77
CA PRO A 192 20.27 -22.57 4.04
C PRO A 192 19.45 -23.57 4.86
N ALA A 193 20.13 -24.48 5.57
CA ALA A 193 19.52 -25.68 6.16
C ALA A 193 18.23 -25.41 6.98
N LEU A 194 18.23 -24.39 7.83
CA LEU A 194 17.05 -24.03 8.64
C LEU A 194 15.86 -23.57 7.78
N ARG A 195 16.12 -22.80 6.72
CA ARG A 195 15.06 -22.33 5.81
C ARG A 195 14.55 -23.49 4.96
N GLN A 196 15.43 -24.38 4.51
CA GLN A 196 15.04 -25.57 3.76
C GLN A 196 14.17 -26.51 4.61
N ALA A 197 14.49 -26.68 5.91
CA ALA A 197 13.68 -27.44 6.84
C ALA A 197 12.28 -26.82 7.02
N PHE A 198 12.19 -25.50 7.15
CA PHE A 198 10.92 -24.78 7.19
C PHE A 198 10.08 -24.98 5.92
N VAL A 199 10.68 -24.77 4.74
CA VAL A 199 10.01 -25.02 3.45
C VAL A 199 9.47 -26.45 3.39
N ASN A 200 10.28 -27.44 3.75
CA ASN A 200 9.85 -28.84 3.74
C ASN A 200 8.69 -29.13 4.70
N ALA A 201 8.68 -28.49 5.88
CA ALA A 201 7.63 -28.66 6.88
C ALA A 201 6.30 -28.03 6.44
N HIS A 202 6.33 -26.95 5.65
CA HIS A 202 5.15 -26.17 5.29
C HIS A 202 4.79 -26.23 3.79
N ARG A 203 5.47 -27.07 2.98
CA ARG A 203 5.24 -27.20 1.52
C ARG A 203 3.81 -27.61 1.12
N HIS A 204 3.02 -28.13 2.06
CA HIS A 204 1.64 -28.55 1.85
C HIS A 204 0.60 -27.59 2.49
N ARG A 205 1.05 -26.44 3.00
CA ARG A 205 0.15 -25.40 3.52
C ARG A 205 -0.75 -24.88 2.39
N SER A 206 -2.04 -24.74 2.65
CA SER A 206 -2.94 -24.09 1.70
C SER A 206 -2.49 -22.66 1.40
N ALA A 207 -2.63 -22.24 0.14
CA ALA A 207 -2.49 -20.83 -0.21
C ALA A 207 -3.66 -20.05 0.38
N ILE A 208 -3.38 -18.92 1.04
CA ILE A 208 -4.39 -18.09 1.70
C ILE A 208 -4.42 -16.71 1.04
N VAL A 209 -5.62 -16.19 0.82
CA VAL A 209 -5.87 -14.83 0.36
C VAL A 209 -6.16 -13.95 1.57
N TYR A 210 -5.28 -12.99 1.84
CA TYR A 210 -5.45 -12.01 2.91
C TYR A 210 -6.03 -10.72 2.36
N VAL A 211 -7.07 -10.20 3.01
CA VAL A 211 -7.66 -8.91 2.69
C VAL A 211 -8.29 -8.32 3.92
N GLY A 212 -8.09 -7.03 4.15
CA GLY A 212 -8.78 -6.34 5.23
C GLY A 212 -10.05 -5.64 4.74
N ALA A 213 -11.02 -5.52 5.65
CA ALA A 213 -12.38 -5.11 5.35
C ALA A 213 -12.88 -4.03 6.33
N ALA A 214 -14.04 -3.43 6.01
CA ALA A 214 -14.68 -2.36 6.77
C ALA A 214 -15.41 -2.83 8.05
N ASP A 215 -15.17 -4.06 8.49
CA ASP A 215 -15.60 -4.61 9.77
C ASP A 215 -14.47 -4.66 10.82
N GLY A 216 -13.34 -4.00 10.53
CA GLY A 216 -12.20 -3.88 11.42
C GLY A 216 -11.25 -5.07 11.36
N MET A 217 -11.45 -6.03 10.46
CA MET A 217 -10.71 -7.28 10.43
C MET A 217 -9.81 -7.43 9.20
N LEU A 218 -8.67 -8.08 9.39
CA LEU A 218 -7.92 -8.75 8.34
C LEU A 218 -8.42 -10.19 8.23
N HIS A 219 -8.99 -10.56 7.10
CA HIS A 219 -9.50 -11.91 6.83
C HIS A 219 -8.47 -12.74 6.07
N GLY A 220 -8.43 -14.05 6.34
CA GLY A 220 -7.71 -15.03 5.55
C GLY A 220 -8.68 -16.07 4.96
N PHE A 221 -8.76 -16.15 3.63
CA PHE A 221 -9.59 -17.11 2.91
C PHE A 221 -8.74 -18.16 2.19
N ASP A 222 -9.16 -19.42 2.21
CA ASP A 222 -8.49 -20.46 1.43
C ASP A 222 -8.64 -20.18 -0.07
N ALA A 223 -7.52 -20.15 -0.80
CA ALA A 223 -7.48 -19.75 -2.21
C ALA A 223 -8.18 -20.76 -3.15
N ILE A 224 -8.38 -22.01 -2.70
CA ILE A 224 -9.01 -23.07 -3.48
C ILE A 224 -10.53 -22.93 -3.41
N ASN A 225 -11.09 -22.86 -2.19
CA ASN A 225 -12.55 -22.96 -1.99
C ASN A 225 -13.25 -21.66 -1.55
N GLY A 226 -12.50 -20.65 -1.08
CA GLY A 226 -13.02 -19.37 -0.60
C GLY A 226 -13.56 -19.39 0.84
N ASP A 227 -13.32 -20.47 1.60
CA ASP A 227 -13.74 -20.56 3.00
C ASP A 227 -12.85 -19.68 3.90
N GLU A 228 -13.46 -18.97 4.85
CA GLU A 228 -12.72 -18.16 5.84
C GLU A 228 -11.99 -19.09 6.81
N VAL A 229 -10.65 -19.01 6.83
CA VAL A 229 -9.80 -19.81 7.71
C VAL A 229 -9.71 -19.18 9.11
N PHE A 230 -9.51 -17.86 9.14
CA PHE A 230 -9.61 -17.03 10.34
C PHE A 230 -9.78 -15.56 9.95
N ALA A 231 -10.12 -14.72 10.93
CA ALA A 231 -9.96 -13.27 10.81
C ALA A 231 -9.34 -12.68 12.08
N TYR A 232 -8.54 -11.64 11.91
CA TYR A 232 -7.82 -10.95 12.98
C TYR A 232 -8.31 -9.50 13.09
N LEU A 233 -8.79 -9.12 14.28
CA LEU A 233 -9.19 -7.77 14.63
C LEU A 233 -8.07 -7.10 15.44
N PRO A 234 -7.37 -6.08 14.89
CA PRO A 234 -6.38 -5.32 15.65
C PRO A 234 -6.95 -4.74 16.93
N HIS A 235 -6.15 -4.67 17.99
CA HIS A 235 -6.62 -4.08 19.24
C HIS A 235 -6.90 -2.58 19.10
N ALA A 236 -6.18 -1.89 18.20
CA ALA A 236 -6.33 -0.45 17.96
C ALA A 236 -7.73 -0.01 17.50
N VAL A 237 -8.57 -0.92 17.01
CA VAL A 237 -9.93 -0.61 16.52
C VAL A 237 -11.06 -0.90 17.51
N PHE A 238 -10.74 -1.41 18.71
CA PHE A 238 -11.72 -1.97 19.64
C PHE A 238 -12.75 -0.95 20.16
N ASP A 239 -12.31 0.29 20.37
CA ASP A 239 -13.13 1.40 20.89
C ASP A 239 -14.23 1.86 19.92
N ARG A 240 -14.07 1.56 18.63
CA ARG A 240 -15.01 1.92 17.56
C ARG A 240 -15.99 0.81 17.21
N LEU A 241 -15.83 -0.40 17.75
CA LEU A 241 -16.74 -1.52 17.49
C LEU A 241 -18.21 -1.24 17.85
N PRO A 242 -18.53 -0.49 18.93
CA PRO A 242 -19.93 -0.12 19.19
C PRO A 242 -20.55 0.73 18.08
N ALA A 243 -19.76 1.62 17.45
CA ALA A 243 -20.22 2.43 16.34
C ALA A 243 -20.43 1.57 15.08
N LEU A 244 -19.51 0.63 14.79
CA LEU A 244 -19.67 -0.35 13.70
C LEU A 244 -20.93 -1.19 13.86
N ALA A 245 -21.21 -1.67 15.08
CA ALA A 245 -22.39 -2.48 15.35
C ALA A 245 -23.70 -1.68 15.25
N ALA A 246 -23.67 -0.35 15.47
CA ALA A 246 -24.84 0.51 15.35
C ALA A 246 -25.12 0.94 13.90
N ASP A 247 -24.09 1.37 13.18
CA ASP A 247 -24.15 1.72 11.77
C ASP A 247 -22.76 1.56 11.10
N PRO A 248 -22.56 0.49 10.30
CA PRO A 248 -21.31 0.26 9.58
C PRO A 248 -20.90 1.42 8.67
N ARG A 249 -21.86 2.21 8.16
CA ARG A 249 -21.57 3.36 7.29
C ARG A 249 -20.98 4.55 8.04
N ALA A 250 -21.31 4.68 9.31
CA ALA A 250 -20.89 5.83 10.11
C ALA A 250 -19.50 5.61 10.72
N ALA A 251 -19.15 4.36 11.05
CA ALA A 251 -17.88 4.04 11.69
C ALA A 251 -16.75 3.72 10.70
N LEU A 252 -17.11 3.07 9.57
CA LEU A 252 -16.21 2.56 8.51
C LEU A 252 -14.82 2.19 9.01
N LEU A 253 -14.80 1.11 9.79
CA LEU A 253 -13.65 0.56 10.47
C LEU A 253 -12.79 -0.24 9.49
N THR A 254 -12.19 0.44 8.50
CA THR A 254 -11.52 -0.26 7.40
C THR A 254 -10.06 -0.56 7.69
N ILE A 255 -9.71 -1.85 7.78
CA ILE A 255 -8.33 -2.31 7.69
C ILE A 255 -7.98 -2.40 6.21
N ASP A 256 -7.68 -1.28 5.58
CA ASP A 256 -7.40 -1.21 4.13
C ASP A 256 -5.99 -0.73 3.80
N GLY A 257 -5.05 -0.85 4.74
CA GLY A 257 -3.63 -0.73 4.39
C GLY A 257 -3.18 -1.90 3.51
N GLY A 258 -2.16 -1.67 2.69
CA GLY A 258 -1.58 -2.75 1.88
C GLY A 258 -1.08 -3.91 2.74
N VAL A 259 -1.21 -5.14 2.24
CA VAL A 259 -0.76 -6.37 2.92
C VAL A 259 0.55 -6.82 2.30
N ALA A 260 1.57 -7.04 3.13
CA ALA A 260 2.87 -7.59 2.74
C ALA A 260 3.06 -8.98 3.35
N ALA A 261 3.64 -9.90 2.59
CA ALA A 261 3.94 -11.25 3.05
C ALA A 261 5.34 -11.70 2.63
N ALA A 262 6.05 -12.35 3.54
CA ALA A 262 7.35 -12.95 3.25
C ALA A 262 7.69 -14.04 4.27
N ASP A 263 8.52 -15.01 3.86
CA ASP A 263 9.22 -15.85 4.83
C ASP A 263 10.31 -15.03 5.50
N ALA A 264 10.31 -14.98 6.84
CA ALA A 264 11.24 -14.19 7.64
C ALA A 264 11.69 -14.96 8.89
N MET A 265 12.85 -14.58 9.43
CA MET A 265 13.32 -15.09 10.72
C MET A 265 12.66 -14.31 11.85
N VAL A 266 12.02 -15.02 12.77
CA VAL A 266 11.33 -14.48 13.95
C VAL A 266 11.72 -15.32 15.15
N GLY A 267 12.40 -14.72 16.13
CA GLY A 267 12.85 -15.44 17.34
C GLY A 267 13.78 -16.61 17.04
N GLY A 268 14.59 -16.51 15.99
CA GLY A 268 15.50 -17.59 15.55
C GLY A 268 14.83 -18.73 14.78
N GLN A 269 13.56 -18.59 14.40
CA GLN A 269 12.84 -19.57 13.57
C GLN A 269 12.29 -18.93 12.30
N TRP A 270 12.33 -19.65 11.18
CA TRP A 270 11.66 -19.21 9.96
C TRP A 270 10.15 -19.32 10.11
N ARG A 271 9.46 -18.24 9.75
CA ARG A 271 8.01 -18.11 9.74
C ARG A 271 7.55 -17.49 8.42
N THR A 272 6.34 -17.79 7.96
CA THR A 272 5.66 -16.96 6.96
C THR A 272 4.97 -15.83 7.70
N VAL A 273 5.39 -14.59 7.46
CA VAL A 273 4.89 -13.38 8.14
C VAL A 273 3.98 -12.60 7.20
N VAL A 274 2.85 -12.12 7.73
CA VAL A 274 1.99 -11.13 7.09
C VAL A 274 2.05 -9.84 7.90
N ALA A 275 2.36 -8.72 7.25
CA ALA A 275 2.31 -7.38 7.85
C ALA A 275 1.27 -6.53 7.11
N VAL A 276 0.43 -5.81 7.85
CA VAL A 276 -0.61 -4.95 7.26
C VAL A 276 -0.68 -3.63 8.01
N GLY A 277 -0.71 -2.53 7.24
CA GLY A 277 -1.04 -1.22 7.79
C GLY A 277 -2.51 -1.18 8.20
N MET A 278 -2.84 -0.57 9.34
CA MET A 278 -4.23 -0.53 9.83
C MET A 278 -5.13 0.41 9.01
N GLY A 279 -4.59 1.06 7.97
CA GLY A 279 -5.35 1.79 6.98
C GLY A 279 -6.09 2.99 7.57
N ARG A 280 -7.32 3.18 7.12
CA ARG A 280 -8.24 4.24 7.60
C ARG A 280 -8.83 3.91 8.98
N GLY A 281 -8.82 2.63 9.34
CA GLY A 281 -9.39 2.08 10.57
C GLY A 281 -8.60 2.44 11.83
N ALA A 282 -7.27 2.50 11.77
CA ALA A 282 -6.48 2.95 12.91
C ALA A 282 -5.09 3.45 12.46
N GLN A 283 -4.39 4.11 13.36
CA GLN A 283 -2.99 4.45 13.17
C GLN A 283 -2.13 3.26 13.57
N GLY A 284 -1.14 2.92 12.75
CA GLY A 284 -0.23 1.81 13.03
C GLY A 284 -0.27 0.64 12.05
N VAL A 285 0.40 -0.44 12.47
CA VAL A 285 0.69 -1.64 11.67
C VAL A 285 0.70 -2.87 12.58
N VAL A 286 0.30 -4.01 12.02
CA VAL A 286 0.34 -5.30 12.71
C VAL A 286 1.15 -6.31 11.90
N ALA A 287 1.90 -7.17 12.60
CA ALA A 287 2.61 -8.31 12.02
C ALA A 287 2.10 -9.63 12.64
N LEU A 288 1.79 -10.60 11.78
CA LEU A 288 1.21 -11.91 12.12
C LEU A 288 2.09 -13.04 11.59
N ASP A 289 2.25 -14.10 12.38
CA ASP A 289 2.77 -15.38 11.91
C ASP A 289 1.62 -16.21 11.31
N VAL A 290 1.70 -16.47 10.01
CA VAL A 290 0.73 -17.25 9.25
C VAL A 290 1.33 -18.54 8.70
N SER A 291 2.38 -19.06 9.33
CA SER A 291 3.01 -20.34 8.95
C SER A 291 2.05 -21.53 9.03
N ALA A 292 1.01 -21.44 9.85
CA ALA A 292 -0.02 -22.47 10.02
C ALA A 292 -1.41 -21.82 10.19
N PRO A 293 -2.03 -21.32 9.11
CA PRO A 293 -3.25 -20.51 9.18
C PRO A 293 -4.45 -21.30 9.75
N GLU A 294 -4.57 -22.59 9.47
CA GLU A 294 -5.60 -23.46 10.04
C GLU A 294 -5.39 -23.70 11.55
N ARG A 295 -4.21 -23.36 12.07
CA ARG A 295 -3.86 -23.44 13.50
C ARG A 295 -3.41 -22.09 14.04
N PHE A 296 -3.91 -20.99 13.47
CA PHE A 296 -3.50 -19.63 13.83
C PHE A 296 -3.59 -19.34 15.34
N GLY A 297 -4.60 -19.89 16.01
CA GLY A 297 -4.81 -19.77 17.45
C GLY A 297 -3.75 -20.45 18.34
N ASP A 298 -2.97 -21.39 17.79
CA ASP A 298 -1.92 -22.13 18.51
C ASP A 298 -0.58 -21.38 18.50
N ALA A 299 -0.41 -20.45 17.56
CA ALA A 299 0.81 -19.68 17.41
C ALA A 299 0.89 -18.53 18.41
N GLU A 300 2.12 -18.10 18.71
CA GLU A 300 2.36 -16.86 19.41
C GLU A 300 2.05 -15.68 18.48
N ASN A 301 0.76 -15.34 18.36
CA ASN A 301 0.25 -14.22 17.58
C ASN A 301 -0.35 -13.10 18.45
N PRO A 302 -0.60 -11.90 17.89
CA PRO A 302 0.20 -11.36 16.78
C PRO A 302 1.70 -11.43 17.13
N ILE A 303 2.60 -11.30 16.15
CA ILE A 303 4.03 -11.10 16.46
C ILE A 303 4.13 -9.81 17.28
N TRP A 304 3.50 -8.75 16.80
CA TRP A 304 3.25 -7.51 17.54
C TRP A 304 2.23 -6.63 16.80
N GLU A 305 1.70 -5.64 17.53
CA GLU A 305 1.08 -4.42 16.98
C GLU A 305 1.98 -3.23 17.34
N PHE A 306 2.07 -2.24 16.46
CA PHE A 306 2.78 -0.98 16.69
C PHE A 306 1.87 0.18 16.28
N THR A 307 1.54 1.06 17.22
CA THR A 307 0.62 2.19 16.99
C THR A 307 1.19 3.52 17.51
N ASP A 308 0.41 4.58 17.34
CA ASP A 308 0.58 5.91 17.96
C ASP A 308 0.81 5.88 19.48
N ARG A 309 0.33 4.84 20.16
CA ARG A 309 0.58 4.58 21.60
C ARG A 309 2.05 4.26 21.89
N ASP A 310 2.73 3.67 20.92
CA ASP A 310 4.13 3.29 21.02
C ASP A 310 5.04 4.41 20.52
N ASP A 311 4.64 5.10 19.45
CA ASP A 311 5.32 6.30 18.94
C ASP A 311 4.33 7.22 18.21
N ALA A 312 4.07 8.41 18.77
CA ALA A 312 3.06 9.34 18.26
C ALA A 312 3.28 9.79 16.80
N ASP A 313 4.49 9.66 16.25
CA ASP A 313 4.77 10.06 14.86
C ASP A 313 4.18 9.07 13.83
N ILE A 314 3.74 7.88 14.24
CA ILE A 314 3.02 6.97 13.35
C ILE A 314 1.54 7.35 13.24
N GLY A 315 1.07 7.47 12.02
CA GLY A 315 -0.31 7.77 11.67
C GLY A 315 -1.01 6.60 10.98
N ASN A 316 -2.00 6.92 10.15
CA ASN A 316 -2.71 5.96 9.32
C ASN A 316 -1.77 5.43 8.22
N VAL A 317 -1.29 4.20 8.40
CA VAL A 317 -0.46 3.49 7.41
C VAL A 317 -1.39 2.87 6.37
N ILE A 318 -1.64 3.61 5.29
CA ILE A 318 -2.44 3.14 4.13
C ILE A 318 -1.60 2.43 3.08
N GLY A 319 -0.30 2.71 3.02
CA GLY A 319 0.62 2.08 2.08
C GLY A 319 0.98 0.66 2.47
N MET A 320 1.43 -0.13 1.50
CA MET A 320 1.93 -1.50 1.75
C MET A 320 3.24 -1.49 2.55
N PRO A 321 3.33 -2.20 3.69
CA PRO A 321 4.59 -2.41 4.41
C PRO A 321 5.62 -3.17 3.55
N ALA A 322 6.88 -3.15 3.96
CA ALA A 322 7.91 -4.02 3.38
C ALA A 322 8.51 -4.93 4.46
N ILE A 323 8.67 -6.22 4.18
CA ILE A 323 9.40 -7.14 5.07
C ILE A 323 10.80 -7.30 4.48
N VAL A 324 11.80 -6.81 5.20
CA VAL A 324 13.18 -6.68 4.70
C VAL A 324 14.17 -7.33 5.65
N ARG A 325 15.37 -7.58 5.14
CA ARG A 325 16.51 -8.05 5.93
C ARG A 325 17.56 -6.95 6.02
N LEU A 326 17.97 -6.62 7.24
CA LEU A 326 18.88 -5.51 7.54
C LEU A 326 20.00 -5.95 8.48
N ARG A 327 21.13 -5.23 8.43
CA ARG A 327 22.24 -5.41 9.36
C ARG A 327 21.97 -4.69 10.67
N ARG A 328 21.92 -5.41 11.79
CA ARG A 328 21.81 -4.85 13.15
C ARG A 328 23.09 -5.06 13.93
N ALA A 329 23.30 -4.26 14.97
CA ALA A 329 24.40 -4.50 15.91
C ALA A 329 24.15 -5.84 16.65
N GLY A 330 25.12 -6.74 16.56
CA GLY A 330 25.18 -7.98 17.32
C GLY A 330 26.02 -7.85 18.58
N ASN A 331 26.36 -8.99 19.17
CA ASN A 331 27.22 -9.03 20.35
C ASN A 331 28.67 -8.62 20.02
N MET A 332 29.35 -7.99 20.98
CA MET A 332 30.78 -7.64 20.90
C MET A 332 31.19 -6.79 19.68
N GLY A 333 30.24 -6.05 19.07
CA GLY A 333 30.51 -5.18 17.92
C GLY A 333 30.48 -5.88 16.56
N GLU A 334 30.04 -7.14 16.50
CA GLU A 334 29.77 -7.82 15.22
C GLU A 334 28.44 -7.35 14.61
N TRP A 335 28.30 -7.53 13.29
CA TRP A 335 27.04 -7.29 12.60
C TRP A 335 26.22 -8.57 12.53
N GLU A 336 24.98 -8.51 12.99
CA GLU A 336 23.98 -9.55 12.80
C GLU A 336 22.97 -9.15 11.72
N GLU A 337 22.25 -10.12 11.17
CA GLU A 337 21.17 -9.86 10.23
C GLU A 337 19.83 -10.08 10.94
N GLY A 338 18.93 -9.10 10.85
CA GLY A 338 17.57 -9.18 11.40
C GLY A 338 16.52 -8.94 10.32
N HIS A 339 15.32 -9.49 10.51
CA HIS A 339 14.18 -9.14 9.67
C HIS A 339 13.35 -8.03 10.33
N PHE A 340 12.93 -7.07 9.51
CA PHE A 340 12.18 -5.89 9.95
C PHE A 340 10.97 -5.70 9.06
N VAL A 341 9.87 -5.23 9.65
CA VAL A 341 8.77 -4.60 8.91
C VAL A 341 9.12 -3.12 8.79
N VAL A 342 9.12 -2.61 7.57
CA VAL A 342 9.40 -1.22 7.25
C VAL A 342 8.15 -0.54 6.75
N VAL A 343 7.81 0.59 7.38
CA VAL A 343 6.66 1.42 7.02
C VAL A 343 7.05 2.89 7.03
N ALA A 344 6.44 3.69 6.17
CA ALA A 344 6.42 5.13 6.34
C ALA A 344 5.49 5.50 7.51
N SER A 345 5.66 6.71 8.04
CA SER A 345 4.83 7.27 9.12
C SER A 345 3.35 7.31 8.80
N GLY A 346 2.95 7.25 7.52
CA GLY A 346 1.56 7.39 7.13
C GLY A 346 1.10 8.84 7.25
N ILE A 347 -0.21 9.04 7.41
CA ILE A 347 -0.84 10.36 7.48
C ILE A 347 -1.58 10.57 8.80
N ASN A 348 -2.00 11.79 9.09
CA ASN A 348 -2.83 12.12 10.26
C ASN A 348 -2.18 11.83 11.62
N ASN A 349 -0.85 11.77 11.72
CA ASN A 349 -0.14 11.62 13.00
C ASN A 349 -0.38 12.78 14.00
N ARG A 350 -1.07 13.86 13.57
CA ARG A 350 -1.55 14.95 14.44
C ARG A 350 -3.03 14.87 14.81
N ARG A 351 -3.71 13.75 14.53
CA ARG A 351 -5.10 13.52 14.94
C ARG A 351 -5.24 13.67 16.45
N GLN A 352 -6.32 14.28 16.91
CA GLN A 352 -6.63 14.42 18.33
C GLN A 352 -7.42 13.20 18.85
N ASP A 353 -6.72 12.10 19.09
CA ASP A 353 -7.26 10.83 19.62
C ASP A 353 -6.62 10.39 20.95
N GLY A 354 -5.73 11.21 21.51
CA GLY A 354 -5.03 10.95 22.76
C GLY A 354 -3.54 10.68 22.61
N HIS A 355 -3.04 10.42 21.40
CA HIS A 355 -1.62 10.17 21.11
C HIS A 355 -1.09 11.07 19.99
N VAL A 356 -1.36 12.36 20.11
CA VAL A 356 -1.04 13.37 19.08
C VAL A 356 0.47 13.56 18.93
N SER A 357 1.00 13.47 17.71
CA SER A 357 2.34 13.97 17.41
C SER A 357 2.37 15.49 17.52
N MET A 358 3.24 16.01 18.38
CA MET A 358 3.51 17.44 18.47
C MET A 358 4.36 17.96 17.30
N THR A 359 5.07 17.07 16.60
CA THR A 359 5.97 17.44 15.51
C THR A 359 5.37 17.18 14.14
N GLY A 360 4.44 16.22 14.03
CA GLY A 360 3.93 15.71 12.75
C GLY A 360 5.02 15.11 11.86
N ALA A 361 6.13 14.64 12.44
CA ALA A 361 7.30 14.25 11.68
C ALA A 361 7.00 13.14 10.65
N ASN A 362 7.42 13.37 9.41
CA ASN A 362 7.55 12.31 8.43
C ASN A 362 8.76 11.42 8.81
N ALA A 363 8.54 10.11 8.89
CA ALA A 363 9.60 9.20 9.32
C ALA A 363 9.46 7.79 8.72
N LEU A 364 10.58 7.13 8.49
CA LEU A 364 10.63 5.70 8.15
C LEU A 364 10.80 4.90 9.46
N PHE A 365 9.90 3.97 9.72
CA PHE A 365 9.97 3.06 10.86
C PHE A 365 10.54 1.71 10.42
N LEU A 366 11.54 1.23 11.14
CA LEU A 366 12.12 -0.11 11.01
C LEU A 366 11.73 -0.91 12.26
N LEU A 367 10.72 -1.76 12.16
CA LEU A 367 10.12 -2.50 13.28
C LEU A 367 10.66 -3.93 13.32
N SER A 368 11.40 -4.30 14.37
CA SER A 368 12.04 -5.62 14.44
C SER A 368 11.00 -6.73 14.57
N LEU A 369 11.11 -7.78 13.74
CA LEU A 369 10.31 -8.99 13.94
C LEU A 369 10.77 -9.81 15.15
N ASP A 370 12.01 -9.61 15.61
CA ASP A 370 12.57 -10.31 16.78
C ASP A 370 12.23 -9.65 18.13
N ARG A 371 11.41 -8.59 18.14
CA ARG A 371 10.94 -8.01 19.41
C ARG A 371 10.26 -9.12 20.23
N LYS A 372 10.71 -9.35 21.46
CA LYS A 372 10.08 -10.36 22.30
C LYS A 372 8.76 -9.86 22.84
N ARG A 373 7.80 -10.78 22.93
CA ARG A 373 6.48 -10.51 23.50
C ARG A 373 6.60 -10.00 24.94
N GLY A 374 5.82 -8.97 25.27
CA GLY A 374 5.81 -8.35 26.59
C GLY A 374 6.94 -7.35 26.85
N GLU A 375 7.97 -7.26 25.99
CA GLU A 375 8.95 -6.18 26.08
C GLU A 375 8.34 -4.88 25.54
N PRO A 376 8.48 -3.72 26.20
CA PRO A 376 7.98 -2.47 25.63
C PRO A 376 8.72 -2.11 24.33
N TRP A 377 8.05 -1.39 23.43
CA TRP A 377 8.72 -0.78 22.29
C TRP A 377 9.72 0.27 22.77
N GLN A 378 10.94 0.21 22.23
CA GLN A 378 12.07 1.05 22.62
C GLN A 378 12.86 1.44 21.38
N GLN A 379 12.87 2.75 21.08
CA GLN A 379 13.57 3.31 19.93
C GLN A 379 15.08 3.06 20.06
N GLY A 380 15.70 2.61 18.98
CA GLY A 380 17.12 2.25 18.92
C GLY A 380 17.43 0.84 19.43
N VAL A 381 16.44 0.10 19.95
CA VAL A 381 16.62 -1.26 20.49
C VAL A 381 15.82 -2.27 19.66
N ASN A 382 14.50 -2.17 19.67
CA ASN A 382 13.60 -3.11 18.96
C ASN A 382 12.80 -2.44 17.84
N TYR A 383 12.89 -1.12 17.71
CA TYR A 383 12.56 -0.42 16.49
C TYR A 383 13.50 0.77 16.25
N HIS A 384 13.57 1.24 15.02
CA HIS A 384 14.33 2.44 14.65
C HIS A 384 13.43 3.40 13.87
N LYS A 385 13.59 4.70 14.10
CA LYS A 385 12.84 5.76 13.45
C LYS A 385 13.80 6.71 12.75
N LEU A 386 13.67 6.83 11.44
CA LEU A 386 14.48 7.71 10.59
C LEU A 386 13.63 8.90 10.18
N VAL A 387 13.81 10.02 10.89
CA VAL A 387 13.03 11.24 10.70
C VAL A 387 13.62 12.06 9.56
N VAL A 388 12.78 12.54 8.64
CA VAL A 388 13.17 13.51 7.60
C VAL A 388 12.92 14.94 8.08
N PRO A 389 13.57 15.96 7.49
CA PRO A 389 13.31 17.36 7.80
C PRO A 389 11.82 17.71 7.68
N PRO A 390 11.32 18.64 8.51
CA PRO A 390 9.95 19.09 8.40
C PRO A 390 9.71 19.73 7.02
N GLY A 391 8.49 19.55 6.50
CA GLY A 391 8.05 20.18 5.27
C GLY A 391 7.81 21.68 5.40
N ASP A 392 7.26 22.26 4.34
CA ASP A 392 6.87 23.66 4.28
C ASP A 392 5.78 23.96 5.33
N PRO A 393 5.86 25.09 6.07
CA PRO A 393 4.84 25.45 7.05
C PRO A 393 3.44 25.52 6.45
N GLY A 394 2.46 24.89 7.13
CA GLY A 394 1.07 24.84 6.66
C GLY A 394 0.80 23.79 5.58
N GLY A 395 1.82 23.06 5.12
CA GLY A 395 1.64 21.86 4.31
C GLY A 395 1.04 20.71 5.13
N VAL A 396 0.42 19.77 4.43
CA VAL A 396 -0.10 18.53 5.04
C VAL A 396 1.08 17.57 5.24
N ASP A 397 1.25 17.09 6.47
CA ASP A 397 2.24 16.07 6.80
C ASP A 397 1.74 14.69 6.38
N GLY A 398 2.67 13.84 5.95
CA GLY A 398 2.37 12.46 5.64
C GLY A 398 3.30 11.87 4.61
N MET A 399 3.99 10.80 4.98
CA MET A 399 4.84 10.01 4.10
C MET A 399 4.17 8.69 3.82
N LEU A 400 4.09 8.32 2.55
CA LEU A 400 3.29 7.20 2.06
C LEU A 400 4.17 6.10 1.48
N GLU A 401 3.69 5.40 0.45
CA GLU A 401 4.22 4.11 0.01
C GLU A 401 5.74 4.08 -0.27
N LEU A 402 6.31 2.88 -0.09
CA LEU A 402 7.74 2.64 -0.13
C LEU A 402 8.17 1.86 -1.37
N ALA A 403 9.34 2.20 -1.90
CA ALA A 403 10.08 1.38 -2.86
C ALA A 403 11.37 0.87 -2.23
N VAL A 404 11.52 -0.45 -2.13
CA VAL A 404 12.69 -1.08 -1.51
C VAL A 404 13.62 -1.61 -2.59
N VAL A 405 14.91 -1.32 -2.44
CA VAL A 405 15.98 -1.82 -3.30
C VAL A 405 16.83 -2.82 -2.51
N GLN A 406 16.97 -4.02 -3.04
CA GLN A 406 17.88 -5.03 -2.50
C GLN A 406 19.31 -4.79 -3.00
N GLY A 407 20.26 -4.95 -2.09
CA GLY A 407 21.70 -4.84 -2.35
C GLY A 407 22.37 -6.17 -2.62
N VAL A 408 23.61 -6.32 -2.15
CA VAL A 408 24.35 -7.58 -2.29
C VAL A 408 23.72 -8.65 -1.39
N GLY A 409 23.28 -9.74 -2.01
CA GLY A 409 22.61 -10.83 -1.31
C GLY A 409 21.18 -10.44 -0.87
N PRO A 410 20.70 -10.96 0.28
CA PRO A 410 19.31 -10.72 0.71
C PRO A 410 19.12 -9.40 1.48
N LEU A 411 20.17 -8.59 1.64
CA LEU A 411 20.12 -7.35 2.43
C LEU A 411 19.51 -6.20 1.62
N THR A 412 18.74 -5.36 2.29
CA THR A 412 18.24 -4.11 1.71
C THR A 412 19.33 -3.06 1.66
N ASP A 413 19.48 -2.41 0.51
CA ASP A 413 20.42 -1.31 0.27
C ASP A 413 19.75 0.04 0.54
N ARG A 414 18.59 0.27 -0.10
CA ARG A 414 17.91 1.56 -0.08
C ARG A 414 16.41 1.41 0.04
N VAL A 415 15.78 2.44 0.60
CA VAL A 415 14.34 2.63 0.56
C VAL A 415 14.06 4.03 0.02
N TYR A 416 13.14 4.15 -0.93
CA TYR A 416 12.59 5.43 -1.36
C TYR A 416 11.18 5.57 -0.83
N ALA A 417 10.83 6.77 -0.40
CA ALA A 417 9.48 7.10 0.07
C ALA A 417 9.15 8.52 -0.37
N ALA A 418 7.90 8.77 -0.73
CA ALA A 418 7.45 10.10 -1.09
C ALA A 418 6.38 10.61 -0.11
N ASP A 419 6.24 11.93 -0.03
CA ASP A 419 5.31 12.57 0.89
C ASP A 419 4.27 13.47 0.21
N LEU A 420 3.28 13.89 1.00
CA LEU A 420 2.18 14.75 0.57
C LEU A 420 2.60 16.17 0.20
N GLN A 421 3.85 16.54 0.46
CA GLN A 421 4.43 17.82 0.05
C GLN A 421 5.34 17.68 -1.18
N GLY A 422 5.34 16.51 -1.82
CA GLY A 422 6.05 16.25 -3.06
C GLY A 422 7.54 16.00 -2.88
N ASN A 423 8.01 15.76 -1.67
CA ASN A 423 9.40 15.37 -1.47
C ASN A 423 9.55 13.86 -1.73
N LEU A 424 10.55 13.49 -2.52
CA LEU A 424 11.02 12.12 -2.67
C LEU A 424 12.27 11.92 -1.80
N TRP A 425 12.18 11.06 -0.82
CA TRP A 425 13.25 10.75 0.13
C TRP A 425 13.98 9.46 -0.27
N ARG A 426 15.29 9.45 -0.01
CA ARG A 426 16.16 8.26 -0.11
C ARG A 426 16.66 7.94 1.29
N PHE A 427 16.45 6.71 1.72
CA PHE A 427 17.02 6.15 2.94
C PHE A 427 18.09 5.11 2.58
N ASP A 428 19.34 5.33 3.00
CA ASP A 428 20.45 4.40 2.79
C ASP A 428 20.55 3.43 3.97
N LEU A 429 20.08 2.20 3.78
CA LEU A 429 20.09 1.14 4.78
C LEU A 429 21.26 0.15 4.62
N SER A 430 22.20 0.46 3.70
CA SER A 430 23.38 -0.36 3.44
C SER A 430 24.34 -0.38 4.64
N GLN A 431 24.39 0.75 5.36
CA GLN A 431 25.07 0.88 6.64
C GLN A 431 24.24 0.15 7.69
N GLY A 432 24.84 -0.66 8.56
CA GLY A 432 24.04 -1.33 9.60
C GLY A 432 23.52 -0.36 10.67
N ALA A 433 22.66 -0.88 11.57
CA ALA A 433 22.14 -0.14 12.72
C ALA A 433 23.25 0.62 13.49
N PRO A 434 23.02 1.85 13.96
CA PRO A 434 21.70 2.45 14.21
C PRO A 434 21.11 3.24 13.05
N TRP A 435 21.70 3.20 11.85
CA TRP A 435 21.19 3.95 10.68
C TRP A 435 21.05 5.46 10.94
N LYS A 436 21.85 6.03 11.86
CA LYS A 436 21.74 7.44 12.25
C LYS A 436 21.94 8.40 11.06
N ASP A 437 22.75 8.00 10.09
CA ASP A 437 23.02 8.75 8.87
C ASP A 437 22.20 8.24 7.67
N ALA A 438 21.44 7.15 7.83
CA ALA A 438 20.65 6.52 6.77
C ALA A 438 19.52 7.41 6.26
N GLY A 439 19.16 8.46 6.99
CA GLY A 439 17.97 9.25 6.70
C GLY A 439 18.19 10.43 5.79
N VAL A 440 19.28 11.18 5.95
CA VAL A 440 19.32 12.54 5.40
C VAL A 440 20.70 13.19 5.64
N ASN A 441 21.76 12.70 5.01
CA ASN A 441 23.00 13.48 4.98
C ASN A 441 23.48 13.72 3.55
N PRO A 442 23.47 14.99 3.09
CA PRO A 442 22.91 16.16 3.76
C PRO A 442 21.38 16.08 3.78
N ARG A 443 20.78 16.78 4.74
CA ARG A 443 19.37 16.68 5.12
C ARG A 443 18.39 17.22 4.07
N GLN A 444 18.35 16.60 2.90
CA GLN A 444 17.59 17.03 1.75
C GLN A 444 16.88 15.84 1.08
N PRO A 445 15.71 16.06 0.47
CA PRO A 445 15.10 15.04 -0.36
C PRO A 445 15.97 14.76 -1.59
N LEU A 446 15.86 13.55 -2.15
CA LEU A 446 16.44 13.23 -3.46
C LEU A 446 15.86 14.15 -4.54
N PHE A 447 14.55 14.44 -4.46
CA PHE A 447 13.87 15.31 -5.40
C PHE A 447 12.68 16.04 -4.77
N VAL A 448 12.39 17.24 -5.28
CA VAL A 448 11.19 18.01 -4.96
C VAL A 448 10.27 18.10 -6.18
N ALA A 449 9.12 17.45 -6.10
CA ALA A 449 8.05 17.53 -7.08
C ALA A 449 7.30 18.85 -6.91
N ALA A 450 7.51 19.74 -7.88
CA ALA A 450 6.82 21.00 -7.97
C ALA A 450 6.57 21.39 -9.43
N THR A 451 5.49 22.15 -9.64
CA THR A 451 5.19 22.79 -10.91
C THR A 451 6.29 23.81 -11.28
N ALA A 452 6.32 24.27 -12.53
CA ALA A 452 7.22 25.34 -12.95
C ALA A 452 7.03 26.66 -12.15
N ALA A 453 5.86 26.85 -11.53
CA ALA A 453 5.58 27.99 -10.64
C ALA A 453 5.96 27.74 -9.17
N GLY A 454 6.62 26.62 -8.85
CA GLY A 454 7.05 26.25 -7.51
C GLY A 454 5.95 25.67 -6.60
N GLN A 455 4.73 25.44 -7.11
CA GLN A 455 3.67 24.78 -6.33
C GLN A 455 4.01 23.30 -6.12
N ARG A 456 4.03 22.86 -4.85
CA ARG A 456 4.27 21.46 -4.46
C ARG A 456 3.22 20.52 -5.03
N GLN A 457 3.63 19.31 -5.38
CA GLN A 457 2.75 18.28 -5.92
C GLN A 457 2.83 17.03 -5.05
N ALA A 458 1.75 16.72 -4.34
CA ALA A 458 1.67 15.55 -3.47
C ALA A 458 1.95 14.24 -4.23
N VAL A 459 2.57 13.27 -3.56
CA VAL A 459 2.80 11.92 -4.08
C VAL A 459 2.20 10.90 -3.12
N THR A 460 1.26 10.08 -3.60
CA THR A 460 0.55 9.12 -2.73
C THR A 460 0.84 7.65 -3.04
N GLN A 461 1.33 7.35 -4.25
CA GLN A 461 1.54 5.98 -4.71
C GLN A 461 2.99 5.52 -4.59
N LYS A 462 3.20 4.20 -4.56
CA LYS A 462 4.52 3.57 -4.57
C LYS A 462 5.35 4.00 -5.79
N PRO A 463 6.57 4.53 -5.58
CA PRO A 463 7.52 4.71 -6.66
C PRO A 463 7.96 3.38 -7.28
N ALA A 464 8.18 3.36 -8.59
CA ALA A 464 8.87 2.28 -9.27
C ALA A 464 10.37 2.59 -9.33
N VAL A 465 11.23 1.55 -9.34
CA VAL A 465 12.68 1.72 -9.36
C VAL A 465 13.27 0.81 -10.42
N VAL A 466 14.12 1.36 -11.29
CA VAL A 466 14.90 0.61 -12.29
C VAL A 466 16.39 0.93 -12.15
N HIS A 467 17.25 0.06 -12.68
CA HIS A 467 18.68 0.35 -12.73
C HIS A 467 18.98 1.47 -13.73
N ALA A 468 19.82 2.41 -13.33
CA ALA A 468 20.25 3.50 -14.20
C ALA A 468 21.40 3.08 -15.12
N PRO A 469 21.46 3.61 -16.37
CA PRO A 469 22.64 3.50 -17.21
C PRO A 469 23.87 4.10 -16.52
N GLY A 470 24.98 3.35 -16.49
CA GLY A 470 26.22 3.78 -15.84
C GLY A 470 26.21 3.69 -14.32
N GLY A 471 25.23 3.01 -13.72
CA GLY A 471 25.14 2.78 -12.27
C GLY A 471 24.20 3.73 -11.55
N GLY A 472 23.71 3.28 -10.39
CA GLY A 472 22.64 3.93 -9.63
C GLY A 472 21.24 3.41 -10.02
N TYR A 473 20.23 4.20 -9.66
CA TYR A 473 18.81 3.86 -9.86
C TYR A 473 18.06 5.03 -10.49
N VAL A 474 17.02 4.73 -11.26
CA VAL A 474 16.02 5.71 -11.69
C VAL A 474 14.74 5.42 -10.93
N VAL A 475 14.25 6.42 -10.20
CA VAL A 475 13.02 6.34 -9.41
C VAL A 475 11.90 7.02 -10.19
N LEU A 476 10.84 6.28 -10.51
CA LEU A 476 9.71 6.73 -11.31
C LEU A 476 8.46 6.87 -10.46
N PHE A 477 7.76 7.99 -10.57
CA PHE A 477 6.55 8.26 -9.79
C PHE A 477 5.70 9.34 -10.45
N GLY A 478 4.37 9.23 -10.28
CA GLY A 478 3.44 10.29 -10.66
C GLY A 478 3.11 11.21 -9.48
N THR A 479 2.41 12.31 -9.75
CA THR A 479 1.90 13.19 -8.70
C THR A 479 0.38 13.21 -8.69
N GLY A 480 -0.17 13.40 -7.50
CA GLY A 480 -1.59 13.39 -7.24
C GLY A 480 -1.91 12.97 -5.81
N LYS A 481 -3.05 13.44 -5.30
CA LYS A 481 -3.71 12.83 -4.14
C LYS A 481 -5.21 12.65 -4.40
N TYR A 482 -5.76 11.61 -3.81
CA TYR A 482 -7.18 11.23 -3.93
C TYR A 482 -7.62 10.49 -2.66
N LEU A 483 -7.56 11.21 -1.53
CA LEU A 483 -7.72 10.67 -0.17
C LEU A 483 -8.93 11.25 0.57
N GLU A 484 -9.36 12.47 0.22
CA GLU A 484 -10.43 13.22 0.89
C GLU A 484 -11.32 13.95 -0.12
N ARG A 485 -12.52 14.39 0.32
CA ARG A 485 -13.51 15.04 -0.58
C ARG A 485 -12.99 16.31 -1.27
N SER A 486 -12.12 17.07 -0.61
CA SER A 486 -11.49 18.27 -1.19
C SER A 486 -10.69 17.95 -2.45
N ASP A 487 -10.27 16.69 -2.66
CA ASP A 487 -9.54 16.28 -3.86
C ASP A 487 -10.39 16.27 -5.14
N LEU A 488 -11.72 16.31 -4.98
CA LEU A 488 -12.70 16.43 -6.07
C LEU A 488 -12.99 17.88 -6.46
N SER A 489 -12.49 18.84 -5.68
CA SER A 489 -12.86 20.24 -5.83
C SER A 489 -12.04 20.90 -6.94
N ALA A 490 -12.73 21.39 -7.98
CA ALA A 490 -12.08 21.93 -9.18
C ALA A 490 -11.21 23.17 -8.91
N ASP A 491 -11.53 23.95 -7.87
CA ASP A 491 -10.74 25.07 -7.38
C ASP A 491 -9.41 24.65 -6.71
N ARG A 492 -9.27 23.37 -6.35
CA ARG A 492 -8.06 22.78 -5.78
C ARG A 492 -7.24 21.98 -6.78
N PHE A 493 -7.70 21.91 -8.03
CA PHE A 493 -6.93 21.24 -9.07
C PHE A 493 -5.66 22.03 -9.38
N ALA A 494 -4.57 21.30 -9.59
CA ALA A 494 -3.26 21.84 -9.87
C ALA A 494 -2.62 21.03 -10.98
N TRP A 495 -1.57 21.59 -11.59
CA TRP A 495 -0.75 20.85 -12.53
C TRP A 495 -0.18 19.60 -11.87
N GLN A 496 -0.31 18.46 -12.53
CA GLN A 496 0.25 17.17 -12.10
C GLN A 496 1.18 16.63 -13.19
N SER A 497 2.11 15.79 -12.76
CA SER A 497 3.22 15.35 -13.59
C SER A 497 3.60 13.90 -13.28
N PHE A 498 4.36 13.29 -14.19
CA PHE A 498 5.08 12.04 -13.95
C PHE A 498 6.57 12.30 -14.09
N TYR A 499 7.36 11.78 -13.15
CA TYR A 499 8.79 12.01 -13.02
C TYR A 499 9.55 10.70 -13.09
N ALA A 500 10.76 10.77 -13.64
CA ALA A 500 11.81 9.78 -13.52
C ALA A 500 13.09 10.49 -13.08
N VAL A 501 13.61 10.12 -11.91
CA VAL A 501 14.70 10.82 -11.23
C VAL A 501 15.87 9.87 -11.01
N LEU A 502 17.06 10.28 -11.45
CA LEU A 502 18.30 9.55 -11.27
C LEU A 502 18.86 9.75 -9.85
N ASP A 503 19.04 8.64 -9.13
CA ASP A 503 19.83 8.57 -7.89
C ASP A 503 21.17 7.87 -8.15
N ARG A 504 22.25 8.64 -8.05
CA ARG A 504 23.63 8.12 -8.08
C ARG A 504 24.33 8.21 -6.73
N GLY A 505 23.58 8.38 -5.64
CA GLY A 505 24.17 8.69 -4.34
C GLY A 505 24.59 10.17 -4.24
N ASN A 506 24.06 11.04 -5.10
CA ASN A 506 24.27 12.48 -4.99
C ASN A 506 23.55 13.04 -3.77
N ASP A 507 24.14 14.09 -3.23
CA ASP A 507 23.80 14.73 -1.96
C ASP A 507 23.15 16.11 -2.17
N VAL A 508 22.70 16.39 -3.40
CA VAL A 508 22.01 17.63 -3.76
C VAL A 508 20.57 17.27 -4.13
N ALA A 509 19.61 17.98 -3.53
CA ALA A 509 18.21 17.87 -3.93
C ALA A 509 18.06 18.25 -5.40
N LEU A 510 17.57 17.31 -6.20
CA LEU A 510 17.20 17.56 -7.58
C LEU A 510 15.85 18.28 -7.65
N ALA A 511 15.68 19.09 -8.68
CA ALA A 511 14.44 19.78 -8.97
C ALA A 511 14.03 19.57 -10.43
N ARG A 512 12.84 20.05 -10.77
CA ARG A 512 12.27 19.94 -12.12
C ARG A 512 13.23 20.42 -13.22
N ASP A 513 14.00 21.47 -12.97
CA ASP A 513 14.94 22.04 -13.95
C ASP A 513 16.14 21.12 -14.27
N ASP A 514 16.45 20.15 -13.42
CA ASP A 514 17.50 19.15 -13.64
C ASP A 514 17.04 18.03 -14.58
N LEU A 515 15.76 17.98 -14.91
CA LEU A 515 15.14 16.92 -15.71
C LEU A 515 14.85 17.40 -17.14
N VAL A 516 14.71 16.45 -18.06
CA VAL A 516 14.32 16.71 -19.44
C VAL A 516 12.80 16.63 -19.57
N GLU A 517 12.17 17.72 -20.03
CA GLU A 517 10.74 17.72 -20.33
C GLU A 517 10.39 16.81 -21.52
N ARG A 518 9.30 16.07 -21.34
CA ARG A 518 8.63 15.27 -22.36
C ARG A 518 7.26 15.88 -22.65
N LEU A 519 7.05 16.24 -23.91
CA LEU A 519 5.82 16.85 -24.38
C LEU A 519 4.94 15.77 -25.01
N PRO A 520 3.69 15.59 -24.54
CA PRO A 520 2.71 14.84 -25.30
C PRO A 520 2.33 15.64 -26.56
N THR A 521 2.48 15.03 -27.73
CA THR A 521 1.99 15.54 -29.02
C THR A 521 0.88 14.62 -29.51
N GLY A 522 -0.15 15.13 -30.20
CA GLY A 522 -1.23 14.27 -30.69
C GLY A 522 -1.87 14.77 -31.99
N SER A 523 -2.34 13.83 -32.81
CA SER A 523 -3.58 13.96 -33.60
C SER A 523 -3.94 12.66 -34.33
N GLY A 524 -5.08 12.06 -34.02
CA GLY A 524 -5.75 11.05 -34.85
C GLY A 524 -7.14 10.74 -34.29
N ALA A 525 -8.19 10.97 -35.09
CA ALA A 525 -9.55 10.60 -34.71
C ALA A 525 -9.72 9.08 -34.77
N GLY A 526 -10.11 8.46 -33.65
CA GLY A 526 -10.46 7.04 -33.57
C GLY A 526 -9.97 6.36 -32.30
N GLU A 527 -8.73 6.59 -31.89
CA GLU A 527 -8.12 6.09 -30.65
C GLU A 527 -7.03 7.10 -30.26
N SER A 528 -7.08 7.66 -29.05
CA SER A 528 -6.18 8.74 -28.61
C SER A 528 -4.76 8.22 -28.36
N MET A 529 -3.95 8.07 -29.41
CA MET A 529 -2.51 7.91 -29.20
C MET A 529 -1.87 9.28 -28.92
N GLU A 530 -1.31 9.48 -27.73
CA GLU A 530 -0.42 10.60 -27.44
C GLU A 530 1.00 10.17 -27.83
N THR A 531 1.54 10.64 -28.94
CA THR A 531 2.96 10.40 -29.22
C THR A 531 3.79 11.33 -28.35
N VAL A 532 4.69 10.80 -27.53
CA VAL A 532 5.70 11.64 -26.86
C VAL A 532 6.85 11.81 -27.84
N GLN A 533 6.68 12.70 -28.82
CA GLN A 533 7.74 13.05 -29.75
C GLN A 533 8.48 14.28 -29.24
N ASN A 534 9.74 14.07 -28.87
CA ASN A 534 10.72 15.13 -28.93
C ASN A 534 12.04 14.53 -29.40
N GLU A 535 12.19 14.36 -30.71
CA GLU A 535 13.44 13.85 -31.32
C GLU A 535 14.64 14.78 -31.05
N ALA A 536 14.38 16.06 -30.76
CA ALA A 536 15.40 17.06 -30.45
C ALA A 536 15.72 17.20 -28.94
N ALA A 537 14.99 16.52 -28.05
CA ALA A 537 15.25 16.63 -26.62
C ALA A 537 16.55 15.90 -26.23
N PRO A 538 17.36 16.50 -25.33
CA PRO A 538 18.61 15.89 -24.87
C PRO A 538 18.36 14.53 -24.20
N ALA A 539 19.42 13.71 -24.16
CA ALA A 539 19.38 12.45 -23.43
C ALA A 539 19.05 12.72 -21.94
N PRO A 540 18.09 12.00 -21.33
CA PRO A 540 17.68 12.22 -19.93
C PRO A 540 18.81 12.09 -18.91
N PHE A 541 19.84 11.33 -19.23
CA PHE A 541 20.99 11.05 -18.35
C PHE A 541 22.31 11.56 -18.93
N GLY A 542 22.26 12.63 -19.72
CA GLY A 542 23.44 13.34 -20.21
C GLY A 542 24.09 14.25 -19.14
N PRO A 543 25.22 14.91 -19.45
CA PRO A 543 25.85 15.86 -18.52
C PRO A 543 24.86 16.93 -18.04
N GLY A 544 24.70 17.05 -16.71
CA GLY A 544 23.78 18.00 -16.09
C GLY A 544 22.29 17.67 -16.22
N ARG A 545 21.93 16.46 -16.68
CA ARG A 545 20.54 15.97 -16.74
C ARG A 545 20.39 14.71 -15.92
N HIS A 546 19.37 14.70 -15.08
CA HIS A 546 19.17 13.68 -14.04
C HIS A 546 17.84 12.93 -14.20
N GLY A 547 17.32 12.87 -15.42
CA GLY A 547 16.10 12.13 -15.74
C GLY A 547 15.15 12.92 -16.63
N TRP A 548 13.85 12.64 -16.50
CA TRP A 548 12.81 13.19 -17.37
C TRP A 548 11.50 13.39 -16.61
N TYR A 549 10.63 14.25 -17.15
CA TYR A 549 9.27 14.41 -16.65
C TYR A 549 8.28 14.64 -17.78
N ILE A 550 7.01 14.35 -17.54
CA ILE A 550 5.88 14.71 -18.40
C ILE A 550 4.82 15.39 -17.54
N ASP A 551 4.36 16.57 -17.95
CA ASP A 551 3.18 17.19 -17.36
C ASP A 551 1.91 16.64 -18.00
N PHE A 552 0.84 16.52 -17.22
CA PHE A 552 -0.48 16.17 -17.74
C PHE A 552 -1.19 17.44 -18.23
N PRO A 553 -1.44 17.58 -19.55
CA PRO A 553 -2.08 18.77 -20.09
C PRO A 553 -3.42 19.05 -19.43
N ASP A 554 -3.68 20.32 -19.10
CA ASP A 554 -4.92 20.79 -18.47
C ASP A 554 -5.26 20.15 -17.11
N SER A 555 -4.34 19.45 -16.44
CA SER A 555 -4.59 18.87 -15.10
C SER A 555 -5.02 19.90 -14.05
N ALA A 556 -4.59 21.16 -14.18
CA ALA A 556 -5.09 22.26 -13.35
C ALA A 556 -6.59 22.59 -13.55
N LYS A 557 -7.20 22.13 -14.66
CA LYS A 557 -8.64 22.29 -14.95
C LYS A 557 -9.42 20.98 -14.81
N THR A 558 -8.80 19.87 -15.21
CA THR A 558 -9.45 18.55 -15.25
C THR A 558 -9.24 17.74 -13.98
N GLY A 559 -8.21 18.09 -13.20
CA GLY A 559 -7.80 17.33 -12.03
C GLY A 559 -7.08 16.03 -12.37
N GLU A 560 -6.65 15.81 -13.62
CA GLU A 560 -5.89 14.61 -14.02
C GLU A 560 -4.63 14.42 -13.16
N ARG A 561 -4.46 13.22 -12.59
CA ARG A 561 -3.39 12.90 -11.61
C ARG A 561 -3.06 11.41 -11.56
N VAL A 562 -1.93 11.02 -10.98
CA VAL A 562 -1.61 9.60 -10.71
C VAL A 562 -1.81 9.33 -9.23
N VAL A 563 -2.57 8.28 -8.91
CA VAL A 563 -2.93 7.92 -7.51
C VAL A 563 -2.77 6.43 -7.22
N SER A 564 -2.35 5.65 -8.21
CA SER A 564 -2.10 4.22 -8.11
C SER A 564 -0.69 3.88 -8.55
N ALA A 565 -0.13 2.81 -7.98
CA ALA A 565 1.22 2.37 -8.28
C ALA A 565 1.40 2.07 -9.78
N SER A 566 2.57 2.44 -10.30
CA SER A 566 2.96 2.14 -11.68
C SER A 566 3.62 0.77 -11.76
N THR A 567 3.44 0.06 -12.87
CA THR A 567 3.97 -1.29 -13.06
C THR A 567 5.07 -1.30 -14.12
N LEU A 568 6.20 -1.91 -13.78
CA LEU A 568 7.28 -2.15 -14.73
C LEU A 568 6.99 -3.42 -15.54
N ALA A 569 7.14 -3.32 -16.85
CA ALA A 569 7.02 -4.44 -17.77
C ALA A 569 8.18 -4.35 -18.79
N ASP A 570 9.16 -5.25 -18.64
CA ASP A 570 10.43 -5.22 -19.38
C ASP A 570 11.11 -3.84 -19.29
N SER A 571 11.28 -3.10 -20.41
CA SER A 571 11.87 -1.74 -20.40
C SER A 571 10.83 -0.62 -20.20
N SER A 572 9.55 -0.96 -20.16
CA SER A 572 8.45 -0.01 -20.10
C SER A 572 7.93 0.19 -18.68
N ILE A 573 7.52 1.43 -18.38
CA ILE A 573 6.68 1.79 -17.25
C ILE A 573 5.24 1.96 -17.74
N VAL A 574 4.32 1.22 -17.13
CA VAL A 574 2.89 1.29 -17.41
C VAL A 574 2.20 1.92 -16.20
N PHE A 575 1.47 2.99 -16.43
CA PHE A 575 0.73 3.70 -15.39
C PHE A 575 -0.56 4.27 -15.96
N HIS A 576 -1.51 4.63 -15.10
CA HIS A 576 -2.68 5.35 -15.53
C HIS A 576 -2.83 6.64 -14.73
N THR A 577 -3.47 7.63 -15.36
CA THR A 577 -3.93 8.83 -14.66
C THR A 577 -5.43 8.71 -14.41
N LEU A 578 -5.88 9.31 -13.32
CA LEU A 578 -7.27 9.48 -12.92
C LEU A 578 -7.65 10.95 -13.13
N GLN A 579 -8.73 11.18 -13.85
CA GLN A 579 -9.40 12.46 -13.97
C GLN A 579 -10.72 12.38 -13.19
N PRO A 580 -10.85 13.10 -12.05
CA PRO A 580 -12.09 13.11 -11.27
C PRO A 580 -13.30 13.55 -12.10
N ALA A 581 -14.46 12.98 -11.80
CA ALA A 581 -15.70 13.43 -12.40
C ALA A 581 -16.09 14.83 -11.89
N ALA A 582 -16.77 15.61 -12.72
CA ALA A 582 -17.22 16.97 -12.36
C ALA A 582 -18.32 17.00 -11.27
N GLN A 583 -18.98 15.86 -11.03
CA GLN A 583 -20.04 15.70 -10.03
C GLN A 583 -19.85 14.36 -9.31
N ALA A 584 -20.24 14.31 -8.03
CA ALA A 584 -20.39 13.04 -7.31
C ALA A 584 -21.38 12.13 -8.08
N CYS A 585 -21.22 10.81 -7.91
CA CYS A 585 -22.04 9.78 -8.54
C CYS A 585 -21.85 9.61 -10.06
N GLN A 586 -20.81 10.24 -10.63
CA GLN A 586 -20.40 10.04 -12.02
C GLN A 586 -19.08 9.27 -12.10
N PRO A 587 -18.88 8.43 -13.13
CA PRO A 587 -17.62 7.72 -13.31
C PRO A 587 -16.49 8.71 -13.57
N ALA A 588 -15.32 8.45 -12.98
CA ALA A 588 -14.09 9.14 -13.30
C ALA A 588 -13.54 8.65 -14.66
N LEU A 589 -12.64 9.41 -15.26
CA LEU A 589 -11.98 9.03 -16.51
C LEU A 589 -10.58 8.55 -16.18
N ALA A 590 -10.22 7.33 -16.56
CA ALA A 590 -8.85 6.83 -16.44
C ALA A 590 -8.16 6.83 -17.82
N LYS A 591 -6.88 7.21 -17.85
CA LYS A 591 -6.06 7.23 -19.06
C LYS A 591 -4.83 6.36 -18.86
N LEU A 592 -4.76 5.23 -19.56
CA LEU A 592 -3.58 4.35 -19.55
C LEU A 592 -2.42 5.00 -20.31
N ARG A 593 -1.19 4.84 -19.84
CA ARG A 593 0.04 5.30 -20.49
C ARG A 593 1.13 4.25 -20.36
N ALA A 594 1.85 4.00 -21.44
CA ALA A 594 3.01 3.11 -21.46
C ALA A 594 4.20 3.85 -22.10
N LEU A 595 5.24 4.07 -21.31
CA LEU A 595 6.44 4.81 -21.70
C LEU A 595 7.67 3.95 -21.45
N ASP A 596 8.75 4.17 -22.20
CA ASP A 596 10.05 3.62 -21.86
C ASP A 596 10.54 4.24 -20.54
N SER A 597 10.94 3.39 -19.59
CA SER A 597 11.27 3.80 -18.22
C SER A 597 12.48 4.74 -18.14
N LEU A 598 13.42 4.63 -19.08
CA LEU A 598 14.66 5.42 -19.06
C LEU A 598 14.54 6.69 -19.88
N THR A 599 13.82 6.66 -20.98
CA THR A 599 13.73 7.78 -21.91
C THR A 599 12.48 8.62 -21.71
N GLY A 600 11.39 8.07 -21.17
CA GLY A 600 10.09 8.73 -21.11
C GLY A 600 9.44 8.91 -22.47
N LYS A 601 9.96 8.24 -23.51
CA LYS A 601 9.38 8.22 -24.84
C LYS A 601 8.33 7.12 -24.91
N ALA A 602 7.41 7.25 -25.85
CA ALA A 602 6.46 6.20 -26.17
C ALA A 602 7.19 4.89 -26.51
N ALA A 603 6.83 3.79 -25.84
CA ALA A 603 7.40 2.46 -26.13
C ALA A 603 7.15 2.02 -27.59
N ASN A 604 6.07 2.52 -28.21
CA ASN A 604 5.58 2.10 -29.53
C ASN A 604 5.62 3.18 -30.62
N GLY A 605 6.38 4.26 -30.44
CA GLY A 605 6.24 5.45 -31.30
C GLY A 605 4.94 6.24 -31.07
N GLY A 606 4.08 5.77 -30.15
CA GLY A 606 2.97 6.48 -29.49
C GLY A 606 2.70 5.93 -28.08
N ALA A 607 2.38 6.80 -27.13
CA ALA A 607 1.83 6.41 -25.83
C ALA A 607 0.35 6.16 -26.06
N THR A 608 -0.07 4.90 -25.91
CA THR A 608 -1.45 4.53 -26.18
C THR A 608 -2.31 4.97 -25.00
N VAL A 609 -3.15 5.99 -25.20
CA VAL A 609 -4.10 6.47 -24.20
C VAL A 609 -5.48 5.88 -24.46
N PHE A 610 -5.88 4.95 -23.60
CA PHE A 610 -7.26 4.45 -23.59
C PHE A 610 -8.07 5.21 -22.54
N PRO A 611 -9.13 5.94 -22.94
CA PRO A 611 -10.10 6.44 -21.98
C PRO A 611 -10.93 5.25 -21.47
N LEU A 612 -10.83 4.97 -20.19
CA LEU A 612 -11.69 4.00 -19.50
C LEU A 612 -12.67 4.77 -18.62
N MET A 613 -13.96 4.43 -18.68
CA MET A 613 -14.89 4.86 -17.65
C MET A 613 -14.56 4.09 -16.37
N ALA A 614 -14.03 4.79 -15.37
CA ALA A 614 -13.49 4.18 -14.17
C ALA A 614 -14.36 4.53 -12.96
N THR A 615 -14.79 3.52 -12.23
CA THR A 615 -15.39 3.65 -10.90
C THR A 615 -14.35 3.58 -9.79
N MET A 616 -13.04 3.56 -10.08
CA MET A 616 -11.94 3.76 -9.11
C MET A 616 -10.60 3.80 -9.87
N PRO A 617 -9.52 4.34 -9.28
CA PRO A 617 -8.18 4.19 -9.85
C PRO A 617 -7.69 2.76 -9.66
N TYR A 618 -7.93 1.90 -10.66
CA TYR A 618 -7.63 0.47 -10.62
C TYR A 618 -6.12 0.18 -10.48
N PRO A 619 -5.64 -0.71 -9.61
CA PRO A 619 -4.39 -1.40 -9.88
C PRO A 619 -4.59 -2.20 -11.17
N ILE A 620 -3.72 -1.92 -12.14
CA ILE A 620 -3.66 -2.68 -13.37
C ILE A 620 -2.80 -3.89 -13.07
N ALA A 621 -3.38 -5.08 -13.21
CA ALA A 621 -2.56 -6.28 -13.28
C ALA A 621 -1.90 -6.28 -14.66
N VAL A 622 -0.60 -5.99 -14.70
CA VAL A 622 0.20 -6.03 -15.92
C VAL A 622 0.95 -7.36 -15.95
N LYS A 623 0.62 -8.23 -16.91
CA LYS A 623 1.30 -9.50 -17.15
C LYS A 623 2.10 -9.39 -18.44
N THR A 624 3.40 -9.61 -18.39
CA THR A 624 4.20 -9.76 -19.62
C THR A 624 3.97 -11.17 -20.17
N VAL A 625 3.38 -11.26 -21.36
CA VAL A 625 3.17 -12.50 -22.11
C VAL A 625 4.18 -12.57 -23.24
N ARG A 626 5.11 -13.51 -23.18
CA ARG A 626 6.02 -13.79 -24.31
C ARG A 626 5.33 -14.69 -25.31
N GLN A 627 5.17 -14.23 -26.56
CA GLN A 627 4.68 -15.11 -27.62
C GLN A 627 5.72 -16.20 -27.93
N THR A 628 5.31 -17.46 -27.81
CA THR A 628 6.12 -18.63 -28.21
C THR A 628 6.06 -18.89 -29.72
N ASP A 629 5.04 -18.35 -30.40
CA ASP A 629 4.75 -18.58 -31.82
C ASP A 629 5.05 -17.36 -32.70
N ALA A 630 6.23 -16.76 -32.52
CA ALA A 630 6.65 -15.68 -33.41
C ALA A 630 7.01 -16.20 -34.82
N PRO A 631 6.64 -15.46 -35.88
CA PRO A 631 7.02 -15.80 -37.25
C PRO A 631 8.54 -15.88 -37.40
N THR A 632 9.00 -16.91 -38.10
CA THR A 632 10.41 -17.07 -38.49
C THR A 632 10.76 -16.07 -39.59
N ASP A 633 11.86 -15.36 -39.42
CA ASP A 633 12.43 -14.56 -40.51
C ASP A 633 12.97 -15.45 -41.65
N ALA A 634 13.41 -14.82 -42.74
CA ALA A 634 13.99 -15.50 -43.89
C ALA A 634 15.25 -16.35 -43.58
N PHE A 635 15.80 -16.23 -42.36
CA PHE A 635 16.95 -17.00 -41.86
C PHE A 635 16.55 -18.06 -40.82
N GLY A 636 15.24 -18.30 -40.62
CA GLY A 636 14.73 -19.28 -39.66
C GLY A 636 14.84 -18.84 -38.19
N LYS A 637 15.12 -17.56 -37.92
CA LYS A 637 15.19 -17.01 -36.57
C LYS A 637 13.79 -16.53 -36.15
N ARG A 638 13.29 -17.04 -35.03
CA ARG A 638 12.08 -16.51 -34.38
C ARG A 638 12.44 -15.26 -33.61
N HIS A 639 11.62 -14.22 -33.75
CA HIS A 639 11.74 -12.98 -32.98
C HIS A 639 10.52 -12.88 -32.05
N PRO A 640 10.53 -13.55 -30.89
CA PRO A 640 9.44 -13.44 -29.93
C PRO A 640 9.29 -11.98 -29.52
N GLN A 641 8.16 -11.38 -29.88
CA GLN A 641 7.78 -10.07 -29.35
C GLN A 641 7.06 -10.31 -28.02
N PRO A 642 7.58 -9.80 -26.90
CA PRO A 642 6.79 -9.74 -25.69
C PRO A 642 5.57 -8.85 -25.95
N THR A 643 4.45 -9.28 -25.41
CA THR A 643 3.20 -8.53 -25.35
C THR A 643 2.90 -8.25 -23.89
N ILE A 644 2.60 -7.00 -23.57
CA ILE A 644 2.15 -6.62 -22.25
C ILE A 644 0.63 -6.79 -22.22
N GLU A 645 0.13 -7.70 -21.40
CA GLU A 645 -1.29 -7.88 -21.13
C GLU A 645 -1.67 -7.06 -19.90
N VAL A 646 -2.50 -6.05 -20.12
CA VAL A 646 -3.10 -5.19 -19.10
C VAL A 646 -4.47 -5.79 -18.81
N ILE A 647 -4.65 -6.27 -17.58
CA ILE A 647 -5.92 -6.77 -17.07
C ILE A 647 -6.47 -5.70 -16.14
N GLY A 648 -7.61 -5.15 -16.52
CA GLY A 648 -8.42 -4.28 -15.66
C GLY A 648 -9.83 -4.82 -15.54
N SER A 649 -10.64 -4.20 -14.69
CA SER A 649 -12.03 -4.59 -14.50
C SER A 649 -12.81 -3.33 -14.19
N ASP A 650 -13.73 -2.95 -15.08
CA ASP A 650 -14.65 -1.82 -14.94
C ASP A 650 -16.11 -2.26 -14.68
N SER A 651 -16.31 -3.56 -14.50
CA SER A 651 -17.58 -4.25 -14.36
C SER A 651 -17.38 -5.60 -13.64
N SER A 652 -18.42 -6.45 -13.56
CA SER A 652 -18.31 -7.80 -13.01
C SER A 652 -17.37 -8.74 -13.77
N ILE A 653 -16.85 -8.33 -14.94
CA ILE A 653 -15.97 -9.15 -15.80
C ILE A 653 -14.68 -8.36 -16.08
N PRO A 654 -13.49 -8.94 -15.85
CA PRO A 654 -12.22 -8.34 -16.25
C PRO A 654 -12.06 -8.26 -17.78
N TRP A 655 -11.47 -7.17 -18.27
CA TRP A 655 -11.07 -7.00 -19.67
C TRP A 655 -9.55 -7.19 -19.84
N ARG A 656 -9.12 -7.45 -21.07
CA ARG A 656 -7.71 -7.66 -21.44
C ARG A 656 -7.32 -6.71 -22.57
N LEU A 657 -6.20 -6.03 -22.40
CA LEU A 657 -5.58 -5.20 -23.42
C LEU A 657 -4.16 -5.72 -23.68
N ARG A 658 -3.82 -5.98 -24.94
CA ARG A 658 -2.47 -6.38 -25.33
C ARG A 658 -1.74 -5.21 -25.97
N LEU A 659 -0.60 -4.83 -25.41
CA LEU A 659 0.32 -3.86 -25.98
C LEU A 659 1.52 -4.64 -26.51
N ASN A 660 1.91 -4.43 -27.77
CA ASN A 660 3.17 -5.00 -28.28
C ASN A 660 4.35 -4.25 -27.63
N ASP A 661 5.40 -4.97 -27.25
CA ASP A 661 6.69 -4.37 -26.82
C ASP A 661 7.74 -4.53 -27.95
N PRO A 662 7.98 -3.48 -28.76
CA PRO A 662 9.02 -3.47 -29.77
C PRO A 662 10.40 -3.08 -29.23
N ALA A 663 10.51 -2.59 -27.98
CA ALA A 663 11.79 -2.24 -27.35
C ALA A 663 12.59 -3.48 -26.94
N ALA A 664 11.93 -4.63 -26.82
CA ALA A 664 12.56 -5.94 -26.76
C ALA A 664 13.11 -6.37 -28.14
N ALA A 665 14.16 -5.70 -28.62
CA ALA A 665 15.06 -6.35 -29.57
C ALA A 665 15.68 -7.56 -28.85
N SER A 666 15.17 -8.76 -29.13
CA SER A 666 15.81 -10.02 -28.78
C SER A 666 17.17 -10.12 -29.49
N GLY A 667 18.19 -9.50 -28.89
CA GLY A 667 19.57 -9.89 -29.08
C GLY A 667 19.69 -11.36 -28.68
N ARG A 668 20.25 -12.19 -29.57
CA ARG A 668 20.58 -13.58 -29.24
C ARG A 668 21.60 -13.57 -28.09
N MET A 669 21.28 -14.19 -26.95
CA MET A 669 22.28 -14.95 -26.21
C MET A 669 22.44 -16.28 -26.95
N GLY A 670 23.41 -16.37 -27.85
CA GLY A 670 23.72 -17.60 -28.56
C GLY A 670 24.57 -18.53 -27.70
N TRP A 671 24.52 -19.83 -27.96
CA TRP A 671 25.43 -20.86 -27.40
C TRP A 671 26.94 -20.56 -27.57
N ARG A 672 27.29 -19.48 -28.29
CA ARG A 672 28.65 -18.98 -28.49
C ARG A 672 29.14 -18.01 -27.40
N GLU A 673 28.28 -17.53 -26.49
CA GLU A 673 28.67 -16.72 -25.32
C GLU A 673 29.08 -17.55 -24.08
N LEU A 674 29.16 -18.88 -24.20
CA LEU A 674 29.86 -19.76 -23.27
C LEU A 674 31.37 -19.86 -23.57
N LEU A 675 31.99 -18.80 -24.08
CA LEU A 675 33.43 -18.77 -24.37
C LEU A 675 34.20 -17.59 -23.75
N ASN A 676 33.65 -16.92 -22.74
CA ASN A 676 34.43 -15.99 -21.91
C ASN A 676 34.82 -16.57 -20.55
N TRP A 677 34.69 -17.88 -20.34
CA TRP A 677 35.23 -18.54 -19.15
C TRP A 677 36.76 -18.46 -19.09
N HIS A 678 37.45 -18.55 -20.23
CA HIS A 678 38.91 -18.44 -20.28
C HIS A 678 39.41 -17.00 -20.03
N GLU A 679 38.66 -15.99 -20.45
CA GLU A 679 38.99 -14.57 -20.20
C GLU A 679 38.65 -14.16 -18.75
N LEU A 680 37.52 -14.61 -18.20
CA LEU A 680 37.15 -14.38 -16.79
C LEU A 680 38.08 -15.11 -15.82
N ARG A 681 38.59 -16.30 -16.18
CA ARG A 681 39.61 -17.04 -15.40
C ARG A 681 40.97 -16.31 -15.38
N ASN A 682 41.35 -15.64 -16.46
CA ASN A 682 42.62 -14.91 -16.52
C ASN A 682 42.57 -13.57 -15.76
N VAL A 683 41.40 -12.94 -15.66
CA VAL A 683 41.20 -11.74 -14.83
C VAL A 683 41.12 -12.09 -13.34
N ALA A 684 40.58 -13.26 -12.98
CA ALA A 684 40.55 -13.77 -11.60
C ALA A 684 41.93 -14.27 -11.09
N GLY A 685 42.90 -14.49 -11.98
CA GLY A 685 44.28 -14.85 -11.62
C GLY A 685 45.24 -13.66 -11.46
N ALA A 686 44.75 -12.43 -11.64
CA ALA A 686 45.54 -11.21 -11.49
C ALA A 686 44.91 -10.27 -10.44
N LYS A 687 44.71 -10.78 -9.23
CA LYS A 687 44.78 -10.04 -7.96
C LYS A 687 45.26 -10.97 -6.86
#